data_AF-F0IG83-F1
#
_entry.id   AF-F0IG83-F1
#
_cell.length_a   1.000
_cell.length_b   1.000
_cell.length_c   1.000
_cell.angle_alpha   90.00
_cell.angle_beta   90.00
_cell.angle_gamma   90.00
#
_symmetry.space_group_name_H-M   'P 1'
#
loop_
_entity.id
_entity.type
_entity.pdbx_description
1 polymer ?
#
loop_
_entity_poly.entity_id
_entity_poly.type
_entity_poly.pdbx_seq_one_letter_code
_entity_poly.pdbx_strand_id
1 'polypeptide(L)'
;MLVKELLKNNKISLRTYNICKEKQWNSLKDICNYYNEYHTFEGIKNCGRRSIQELMQVCSPGFLVSLQEEDRINSQLSSILKSLTPLQKEVISDYILRTAEYLSIGLQDFVKTHLQSDISLFYEFCIEVLQKNTKIKENRSKNELNLNIFFDKVKHFIYEVAKIKTPSQLMSLKKTYLLKNIYPIETIPTYISKLGLLKVVDYLLTTPFLFDENKIKLFPKAFSFYQDSEKLKLKEVGKQMQVTHERVRQIRNQIIDEFFKKFVVIRAFDNTLLKDCKIQISGDFLYLTKEQITTLNERSHTNFTENFIYIILSIYLENFTIIGDVSDVIYPHFSKKKSRHNWRKIYLISKELAPYFDSNKFIEDFSLRKTTKNNKQYELCLKEYLLNFVSKPELVDRVIPLVIFIVKDEFDLEIRGTRVVFPRNTYKQIYEYAYEALDILAKPSFVKQISQKVRELYPKTNFTYEGIRSSLKREYGFIPIGRSSCFGLKKWETIIENFKGGTIRDIVKEYLQDLDNPQSLTEITKYVLQYRPNTNSKSILTNLKSEASDTFVFFQNSFVGLKGKKYSSIYILLPEKAVKKRTWQENYEALVNFIKENGRRPFSSDKDSQAIILYRWISVQKNLIKNGRVPIERKKLFQEIINMN
;
A
#
# COMPACT_ATOMS: atom_id res chain seq x y z
N MET A 1 -32.38 -58.33 0.78
CA MET A 1 -32.98 -56.99 0.81
C MET A 1 -34.48 -57.05 0.51
N LEU A 2 -35.31 -56.45 1.37
CA LEU A 2 -36.77 -56.36 1.18
C LEU A 2 -37.13 -55.18 0.27
N VAL A 3 -38.25 -55.25 -0.46
CA VAL A 3 -38.65 -54.16 -1.37
C VAL A 3 -38.95 -52.85 -0.65
N LYS A 4 -39.37 -52.92 0.63
CA LYS A 4 -39.53 -51.73 1.50
C LYS A 4 -38.20 -51.00 1.76
N GLU A 5 -37.08 -51.72 1.75
CA GLU A 5 -35.74 -51.14 1.96
C GLU A 5 -35.25 -50.44 0.69
N LEU A 6 -35.59 -50.98 -0.49
CA LEU A 6 -35.31 -50.32 -1.77
C LEU A 6 -36.01 -48.95 -1.86
N LEU A 7 -37.25 -48.86 -1.37
CA LEU A 7 -37.97 -47.60 -1.28
C LEU A 7 -37.33 -46.64 -0.26
N LYS A 8 -37.03 -47.12 0.95
CA LYS A 8 -36.41 -46.31 2.02
C LYS A 8 -35.08 -45.70 1.56
N ASN A 9 -34.32 -46.41 0.74
CA ASN A 9 -33.01 -45.99 0.23
C ASN A 9 -33.08 -45.27 -1.13
N ASN A 10 -34.27 -44.83 -1.56
CA ASN A 10 -34.49 -44.15 -2.85
C ASN A 10 -33.97 -44.91 -4.08
N LYS A 11 -33.86 -46.24 -4.01
CA LYS A 11 -33.44 -47.09 -5.15
C LYS A 11 -34.59 -47.34 -6.11
N ILE A 12 -35.82 -47.27 -5.61
CA ILE A 12 -37.05 -47.33 -6.40
C ILE A 12 -38.00 -46.23 -5.92
N SER A 13 -38.87 -45.74 -6.81
CA SER A 13 -39.91 -44.79 -6.46
C SER A 13 -41.08 -45.44 -5.70
N LEU A 14 -41.90 -44.62 -5.01
CA LEU A 14 -43.13 -45.09 -4.36
C LEU A 14 -44.07 -45.80 -5.37
N ARG A 15 -44.09 -45.33 -6.61
CA ARG A 15 -44.84 -45.96 -7.70
C ARG A 15 -44.33 -47.38 -7.97
N THR A 16 -43.01 -47.54 -8.14
CA THR A 16 -42.38 -48.84 -8.37
C THR A 16 -42.53 -49.78 -7.18
N TYR A 17 -42.46 -49.25 -5.95
CA TYR A 17 -42.76 -50.00 -4.73
C TYR A 17 -44.22 -50.52 -4.71
N ASN A 18 -45.18 -49.69 -5.08
CA ASN A 18 -46.60 -50.10 -5.13
C ASN A 18 -46.83 -51.16 -6.21
N ILE A 19 -46.16 -51.06 -7.36
CA ILE A 19 -46.20 -52.10 -8.41
C ILE A 19 -45.66 -53.43 -7.87
N CYS A 20 -44.53 -53.40 -7.16
CA CYS A 20 -43.98 -54.61 -6.54
C CYS A 20 -44.95 -55.21 -5.51
N LYS A 21 -45.64 -54.36 -4.73
CA LYS A 21 -46.66 -54.81 -3.77
C LYS A 21 -47.89 -55.40 -4.44
N GLU A 22 -48.41 -54.80 -5.50
CA GLU A 22 -49.51 -55.34 -6.31
C GLU A 22 -49.14 -56.71 -6.93
N LYS A 23 -47.86 -56.89 -7.31
CA LYS A 23 -47.32 -58.16 -7.83
C LYS A 23 -46.83 -59.14 -6.76
N GLN A 24 -47.00 -58.81 -5.48
CA GLN A 24 -46.53 -59.60 -4.34
C GLN A 24 -45.02 -59.87 -4.32
N TRP A 25 -44.22 -59.05 -5.01
CA TRP A 25 -42.76 -59.07 -4.90
C TRP A 25 -42.35 -58.39 -3.60
N ASN A 26 -42.02 -59.19 -2.60
CA ASN A 26 -41.69 -58.72 -1.26
C ASN A 26 -40.19 -58.51 -1.07
N SER A 27 -39.36 -59.15 -1.90
CA SER A 27 -37.91 -59.09 -1.87
C SER A 27 -37.30 -58.74 -3.24
N LEU A 28 -36.05 -58.27 -3.23
CA LEU A 28 -35.27 -58.07 -4.45
C LEU A 28 -35.14 -59.38 -5.26
N LYS A 29 -35.11 -60.53 -4.57
CA LYS A 29 -35.06 -61.85 -5.19
C LYS A 29 -36.31 -62.12 -6.02
N ASP A 30 -37.50 -61.70 -5.55
CA ASP A 30 -38.75 -61.90 -6.29
C ASP A 30 -38.76 -61.08 -7.60
N ILE A 31 -38.24 -59.85 -7.54
CA ILE A 31 -38.10 -58.98 -8.73
C ILE A 31 -37.09 -59.58 -9.72
N CYS A 32 -35.94 -60.06 -9.23
CA CYS A 32 -34.92 -60.68 -10.08
C CYS A 32 -35.40 -62.01 -10.67
N ASN A 33 -36.14 -62.82 -9.92
CA ASN A 33 -36.72 -64.07 -10.40
C ASN A 33 -37.67 -63.79 -11.58
N TYR A 34 -38.54 -62.79 -11.44
CA TYR A 34 -39.41 -62.38 -12.53
C TYR A 34 -38.62 -61.91 -13.75
N TYR A 35 -37.59 -61.07 -13.56
CA TYR A 35 -36.75 -60.63 -14.67
C TYR A 35 -35.98 -61.78 -15.33
N ASN A 36 -35.53 -62.77 -14.57
CA ASN A 36 -34.83 -63.92 -15.10
C ASN A 36 -35.77 -64.86 -15.87
N GLU A 37 -37.05 -64.91 -15.51
CA GLU A 37 -38.07 -65.74 -16.16
C GLU A 37 -38.61 -65.08 -17.44
N TYR A 38 -38.82 -63.76 -17.43
CA TYR A 38 -39.49 -63.05 -18.52
C TYR A 38 -38.58 -62.10 -19.32
N HIS A 39 -37.36 -61.81 -18.84
CA HIS A 39 -36.37 -60.90 -19.41
C HIS A 39 -36.86 -59.45 -19.67
N THR A 40 -38.04 -59.09 -19.18
CA THR A 40 -38.64 -57.77 -19.33
C THR A 40 -39.60 -57.47 -18.17
N PHE A 41 -39.87 -56.17 -17.97
CA PHE A 41 -40.96 -55.69 -17.12
C PHE A 41 -42.04 -54.96 -17.94
N GLU A 42 -41.94 -55.00 -19.26
CA GLU A 42 -42.96 -54.44 -20.17
C GLU A 42 -44.26 -55.24 -20.07
N GLY A 43 -45.40 -54.55 -20.20
CA GLY A 43 -46.73 -55.17 -20.09
C GLY A 43 -47.26 -55.30 -18.66
N ILE A 44 -46.48 -54.98 -17.63
CA ILE A 44 -46.99 -54.92 -16.26
C ILE A 44 -47.94 -53.73 -16.09
N LYS A 45 -49.17 -54.00 -15.64
CA LYS A 45 -50.18 -52.97 -15.35
C LYS A 45 -49.60 -51.91 -14.41
N ASN A 46 -49.79 -50.63 -14.77
CA ASN A 46 -49.29 -49.44 -14.07
C ASN A 46 -47.75 -49.25 -14.07
N CYS A 47 -46.98 -50.14 -14.69
CA CYS A 47 -45.52 -50.03 -14.80
C CYS A 47 -45.12 -49.18 -16.01
N GLY A 48 -44.84 -47.90 -15.76
CA GLY A 48 -44.37 -46.98 -16.80
C GLY A 48 -42.85 -47.12 -17.06
N ARG A 49 -42.35 -46.49 -18.13
CA ARG A 49 -40.93 -46.55 -18.54
C ARG A 49 -39.94 -46.34 -17.40
N ARG A 50 -40.20 -45.36 -16.53
CA ARG A 50 -39.35 -45.08 -15.36
C ARG A 50 -39.34 -46.21 -14.34
N SER A 51 -40.49 -46.82 -14.05
CA SER A 51 -40.58 -47.97 -13.14
C SER A 51 -39.89 -49.21 -13.73
N ILE A 52 -40.01 -49.41 -15.05
CA ILE A 52 -39.28 -50.47 -15.76
C ILE A 52 -37.76 -50.27 -15.62
N GLN A 53 -37.26 -49.05 -15.85
CA GLN A 53 -35.84 -48.72 -15.67
C GLN A 53 -35.38 -48.94 -14.23
N GLU A 54 -36.16 -48.48 -13.24
CA GLU A 54 -35.86 -48.70 -11.82
C GLU A 54 -35.79 -50.20 -11.47
N LEU A 55 -36.71 -51.02 -11.99
CA LEU A 55 -36.72 -52.48 -11.79
C LEU A 55 -35.54 -53.18 -12.49
N MET A 56 -35.23 -52.79 -13.74
CA MET A 56 -34.06 -53.33 -14.46
C MET A 56 -32.75 -52.95 -13.77
N GLN A 57 -32.65 -51.71 -13.26
CA GLN A 57 -31.46 -51.24 -12.56
C GLN A 57 -31.18 -52.07 -11.30
N VAL A 58 -32.21 -52.34 -10.48
CA VAL A 58 -32.03 -53.16 -9.28
C VAL A 58 -31.79 -54.65 -9.59
N CYS A 59 -32.12 -55.11 -10.79
CA CYS A 59 -31.77 -56.46 -11.27
C CYS A 59 -30.41 -56.54 -11.98
N SER A 60 -29.74 -55.41 -12.22
CA SER A 60 -28.51 -55.39 -13.00
C SER A 60 -27.36 -56.10 -12.26
N PRO A 61 -26.45 -56.79 -12.99
CA PRO A 61 -25.28 -57.44 -12.39
C PRO A 61 -24.42 -56.46 -11.57
N GLY A 62 -24.26 -55.22 -12.05
CA GLY A 62 -23.51 -54.18 -11.32
C GLY A 62 -24.14 -53.80 -9.98
N PHE A 63 -25.47 -53.73 -9.91
CA PHE A 63 -26.18 -53.45 -8.66
C PHE A 63 -26.06 -54.63 -7.67
N LEU A 64 -26.20 -55.86 -8.15
CA LEU A 64 -26.08 -57.07 -7.31
C LEU A 64 -24.66 -57.26 -6.76
N VAL A 65 -23.62 -56.97 -7.56
CA VAL A 65 -22.22 -56.96 -7.09
C VAL A 65 -22.02 -55.88 -6.03
N SER A 66 -22.54 -54.67 -6.22
CA SER A 66 -22.42 -53.58 -5.24
C SER A 66 -23.09 -53.91 -3.89
N LEU A 67 -24.22 -54.63 -3.91
CA LEU A 67 -24.92 -55.10 -2.71
C LEU A 67 -24.13 -56.19 -1.97
N GLN A 68 -23.54 -57.14 -2.71
CA GLN A 68 -22.70 -58.18 -2.13
C GLN A 68 -21.42 -57.61 -1.49
N GLU A 69 -20.83 -56.58 -2.10
CA GLU A 69 -19.71 -55.84 -1.52
C GLU A 69 -20.12 -55.07 -0.25
N GLU A 70 -21.27 -54.40 -0.23
CA GLU A 70 -21.79 -53.71 0.96
C GLU A 70 -22.01 -54.67 2.14
N ASP A 71 -22.60 -55.85 1.89
CA ASP A 71 -22.84 -56.89 2.90
C ASP A 71 -21.51 -57.50 3.41
N ARG A 72 -20.52 -57.68 2.53
CA ARG A 72 -19.18 -58.15 2.90
C ARG A 72 -18.43 -57.10 3.74
N ILE A 73 -18.49 -55.82 3.39
CA ILE A 73 -17.85 -54.75 4.16
C ILE A 73 -18.50 -54.64 5.54
N ASN A 74 -19.84 -54.73 5.63
CA ASN A 74 -20.57 -54.68 6.90
C ASN A 74 -20.18 -55.83 7.85
N SER A 75 -20.02 -57.06 7.32
CA SER A 75 -19.64 -58.22 8.13
C SER A 75 -18.18 -58.21 8.61
N GLN A 76 -17.26 -57.59 7.86
CA GLN A 76 -15.83 -57.55 8.19
C GLN A 76 -15.43 -56.36 9.06
N LEU A 77 -16.24 -55.30 9.13
CA LEU A 77 -15.81 -54.01 9.67
C LEU A 77 -15.42 -54.03 11.16
N SER A 78 -16.14 -54.80 11.98
CA SER A 78 -15.82 -54.93 13.41
C SER A 78 -14.45 -55.57 13.63
N SER A 79 -14.06 -56.53 12.78
CA SER A 79 -12.73 -57.15 12.83
C SER A 79 -11.63 -56.21 12.30
N ILE A 80 -11.94 -55.39 11.30
CA ILE A 80 -11.03 -54.38 10.75
C ILE A 80 -10.71 -53.34 11.81
N LEU A 81 -11.73 -52.76 12.47
CA LEU A 81 -11.55 -51.73 13.50
C LEU A 81 -10.63 -52.18 14.64
N LYS A 82 -10.75 -53.45 15.07
CA LYS A 82 -9.91 -54.05 16.11
C LYS A 82 -8.45 -54.25 15.70
N SER A 83 -8.16 -54.34 14.39
CA SER A 83 -6.82 -54.62 13.85
C SER A 83 -6.09 -53.38 13.31
N LEU A 84 -6.70 -52.19 13.37
CA LEU A 84 -6.07 -50.94 12.92
C LEU A 84 -4.87 -50.54 13.80
N THR A 85 -3.78 -50.15 13.15
CA THR A 85 -2.60 -49.57 13.80
C THR A 85 -2.87 -48.16 14.34
N PRO A 86 -2.06 -47.64 15.29
CA PRO A 86 -2.22 -46.27 15.81
C PRO A 86 -2.21 -45.19 14.72
N LEU A 87 -1.34 -45.32 13.73
CA LEU A 87 -1.25 -44.36 12.61
C LEU A 87 -2.48 -44.44 11.70
N GLN A 88 -3.01 -45.64 11.43
CA GLN A 88 -4.26 -45.80 10.68
C GLN A 88 -5.45 -45.21 11.43
N LYS A 89 -5.52 -45.42 12.75
CA LYS A 89 -6.52 -44.79 13.62
C LYS A 89 -6.39 -43.27 13.55
N GLU A 90 -5.20 -42.71 13.71
CA GLU A 90 -4.99 -41.26 13.60
C GLU A 90 -5.48 -40.69 12.25
N VAL A 91 -5.15 -41.36 11.13
CA VAL A 91 -5.59 -40.98 9.79
C VAL A 91 -7.12 -41.01 9.66
N ILE A 92 -7.77 -42.04 10.20
CA ILE A 92 -9.22 -42.18 10.19
C ILE A 92 -9.89 -41.12 11.07
N SER A 93 -9.36 -40.85 12.28
CA SER A 93 -9.88 -39.81 13.17
C SER A 93 -9.80 -38.42 12.52
N ASP A 94 -8.65 -38.10 11.93
CA ASP A 94 -8.45 -36.82 11.22
C ASP A 94 -9.45 -36.67 10.06
N TYR A 95 -9.71 -37.75 9.32
CA TYR A 95 -10.72 -37.76 8.28
C TYR A 95 -12.15 -37.55 8.80
N ILE A 96 -12.54 -38.24 9.88
CA ILE A 96 -13.87 -38.11 10.46
C ILE A 96 -14.11 -36.67 10.92
N LEU A 97 -13.14 -36.08 11.63
CA LEU A 97 -13.25 -34.70 12.13
C LEU A 97 -13.36 -33.68 11.01
N ARG A 98 -12.51 -33.78 9.99
CA ARG A 98 -12.54 -32.84 8.85
C ARG A 98 -13.77 -32.99 8.00
N THR A 99 -14.23 -34.23 7.76
CA THR A 99 -15.46 -34.46 7.01
C THR A 99 -16.68 -33.98 7.80
N ALA A 100 -16.62 -34.02 9.13
CA ALA A 100 -17.68 -33.50 9.98
C ALA A 100 -17.83 -31.98 9.88
N GLU A 101 -16.78 -31.20 9.57
CA GLU A 101 -16.87 -29.74 9.39
C GLU A 101 -17.89 -29.30 8.32
N TYR A 102 -18.27 -30.21 7.41
CA TYR A 102 -19.27 -29.99 6.37
C TYR A 102 -20.71 -30.36 6.80
N LEU A 103 -20.88 -30.92 8.00
CA LEU A 103 -22.18 -31.18 8.62
C LEU A 103 -22.72 -29.91 9.30
N SER A 104 -23.98 -29.93 9.75
CA SER A 104 -24.53 -28.84 10.57
C SER A 104 -23.81 -28.76 11.92
N ILE A 105 -23.82 -27.58 12.55
CA ILE A 105 -23.11 -27.33 13.82
C ILE A 105 -23.46 -28.38 14.89
N GLY A 106 -24.74 -28.72 15.06
CA GLY A 106 -25.15 -29.76 16.01
C GLY A 106 -24.62 -31.16 15.70
N LEU A 107 -24.44 -31.51 14.41
CA LEU A 107 -23.85 -32.78 13.99
C LEU A 107 -22.32 -32.78 14.10
N GLN A 108 -21.68 -31.62 13.91
CA GLN A 108 -20.25 -31.43 14.18
C GLN A 108 -19.94 -31.69 15.65
N ASP A 109 -20.69 -31.07 16.55
CA ASP A 109 -20.50 -31.22 17.99
C ASP A 109 -20.79 -32.66 18.43
N PHE A 110 -21.81 -33.28 17.85
CA PHE A 110 -22.10 -34.71 18.04
C PHE A 110 -20.91 -35.60 17.63
N VAL A 111 -20.34 -35.42 16.43
CA VAL A 111 -19.19 -36.22 15.97
C VAL A 111 -17.97 -35.98 16.85
N LYS A 112 -17.66 -34.73 17.19
CA LYS A 112 -16.53 -34.38 18.06
C LYS A 112 -16.65 -35.03 19.44
N THR A 113 -17.83 -34.97 20.04
CA THR A 113 -18.09 -35.52 21.38
C THR A 113 -17.90 -37.04 21.42
N HIS A 114 -18.39 -37.76 20.40
CA HIS A 114 -18.34 -39.23 20.40
C HIS A 114 -17.01 -39.80 19.87
N LEU A 115 -16.26 -39.04 19.06
CA LEU A 115 -14.94 -39.45 18.56
C LEU A 115 -13.82 -39.29 19.61
N GLN A 116 -14.04 -38.49 20.66
CA GLN A 116 -13.06 -38.30 21.74
C GLN A 116 -12.70 -39.60 22.50
N SER A 117 -13.57 -40.60 22.46
CA SER A 117 -13.48 -41.81 23.28
C SER A 117 -12.62 -42.92 22.66
N ASP A 118 -12.86 -43.26 21.39
CA ASP A 118 -12.12 -44.20 20.52
C ASP A 118 -12.86 -44.26 19.16
N ILE A 119 -12.17 -44.47 18.04
CA ILE A 119 -12.80 -44.66 16.71
C ILE A 119 -13.74 -45.87 16.69
N SER A 120 -13.35 -46.94 17.38
CA SER A 120 -14.12 -48.18 17.49
C SER A 120 -15.43 -47.93 18.23
N LEU A 121 -15.39 -47.17 19.33
CA LEU A 121 -16.57 -46.76 20.09
C LEU A 121 -17.46 -45.81 19.29
N PHE A 122 -16.85 -44.85 18.58
CA PHE A 122 -17.57 -43.97 17.66
C PHE A 122 -18.32 -44.78 16.59
N TYR A 123 -17.66 -45.78 15.99
CA TYR A 123 -18.27 -46.58 14.93
C TYR A 123 -19.34 -47.55 15.46
N GLU A 124 -19.12 -48.21 16.61
CA GLU A 124 -20.13 -49.04 17.27
C GLU A 124 -21.40 -48.23 17.59
N PHE A 125 -21.22 -47.00 18.07
CA PHE A 125 -22.33 -46.08 18.29
C PHE A 125 -23.02 -45.66 16.98
N CYS A 126 -22.28 -45.43 15.90
CA CYS A 126 -22.88 -45.14 14.59
C CYS A 126 -23.72 -46.32 14.08
N ILE A 127 -23.24 -47.56 14.21
CA ILE A 127 -24.02 -48.76 13.90
C ILE A 127 -25.29 -48.81 14.75
N GLU A 128 -25.17 -48.56 16.06
CA GLU A 128 -26.30 -48.60 16.98
C GLU A 128 -27.37 -47.55 16.62
N VAL A 129 -26.95 -46.33 16.27
CA VAL A 129 -27.84 -45.25 15.80
C VAL A 129 -28.54 -45.61 14.48
N LEU A 130 -27.82 -46.22 13.53
CA LEU A 130 -28.35 -46.67 12.25
C LEU A 130 -29.33 -47.85 12.39
N GLN A 131 -29.08 -48.76 13.35
CA GLN A 131 -29.90 -49.95 13.60
C GLN A 131 -31.14 -49.66 14.45
N LYS A 132 -31.05 -48.78 15.46
CA LYS A 132 -32.13 -48.57 16.45
C LYS A 132 -33.17 -47.51 16.07
N ASN A 133 -33.07 -46.80 14.94
CA ASN A 133 -33.96 -45.66 14.64
C ASN A 133 -34.07 -44.69 15.86
N THR A 134 -33.00 -44.55 16.65
CA THR A 134 -33.04 -43.74 17.86
C THR A 134 -33.22 -42.29 17.47
N LYS A 135 -34.33 -41.71 17.95
CA LYS A 135 -34.81 -40.35 17.62
C LYS A 135 -33.77 -39.28 17.97
N ILE A 136 -32.90 -38.92 17.03
CA ILE A 136 -32.15 -37.67 17.09
C ILE A 136 -33.18 -36.54 16.91
N LYS A 137 -33.49 -35.82 17.98
CA LYS A 137 -34.46 -34.71 18.00
C LYS A 137 -33.83 -33.49 17.34
N GLU A 138 -33.83 -33.40 16.00
CA GLU A 138 -33.81 -32.12 15.24
C GLU A 138 -33.84 -32.37 13.72
N ASN A 139 -34.89 -31.90 13.04
CA ASN A 139 -35.13 -31.94 11.58
C ASN A 139 -34.87 -33.29 10.88
N ARG A 140 -35.83 -34.22 11.06
CA ARG A 140 -35.74 -35.66 10.77
C ARG A 140 -35.27 -36.06 9.35
N SER A 141 -35.76 -35.48 8.25
CA SER A 141 -35.49 -36.10 6.93
C SER A 141 -34.13 -35.74 6.32
N LYS A 142 -33.67 -34.49 6.48
CA LYS A 142 -32.45 -33.99 5.85
C LYS A 142 -31.19 -34.31 6.67
N ASN A 143 -31.29 -34.26 8.00
CA ASN A 143 -30.17 -34.56 8.88
C ASN A 143 -29.87 -36.07 8.95
N GLU A 144 -30.90 -36.93 8.93
CA GLU A 144 -30.74 -38.39 8.90
C GLU A 144 -30.11 -38.86 7.57
N LEU A 145 -30.55 -38.30 6.44
CA LEU A 145 -29.93 -38.57 5.13
C LEU A 145 -28.47 -38.13 5.08
N ASN A 146 -28.15 -36.94 5.61
CA ASN A 146 -26.78 -36.42 5.66
C ASN A 146 -25.87 -37.25 6.57
N LEU A 147 -26.38 -37.74 7.71
CA LEU A 147 -25.65 -38.65 8.60
C LEU A 147 -25.39 -40.01 7.93
N ASN A 148 -26.38 -40.59 7.25
CA ASN A 148 -26.20 -41.86 6.54
C ASN A 148 -25.13 -41.75 5.45
N ILE A 149 -25.19 -40.69 4.63
CA ILE A 149 -24.17 -40.42 3.60
C ILE A 149 -22.79 -40.21 4.24
N PHE A 150 -22.73 -39.48 5.35
CA PHE A 150 -21.48 -39.27 6.09
C PHE A 150 -20.90 -40.58 6.61
N PHE A 151 -21.73 -41.44 7.22
CA PHE A 151 -21.29 -42.72 7.76
C PHE A 151 -20.87 -43.71 6.67
N ASP A 152 -21.57 -43.77 5.53
CA ASP A 152 -21.13 -44.59 4.40
C ASP A 152 -19.75 -44.14 3.89
N LYS A 153 -19.51 -42.83 3.79
CA LYS A 153 -18.20 -42.30 3.43
C LYS A 153 -17.11 -42.66 4.44
N VAL A 154 -17.41 -42.64 5.74
CA VAL A 154 -16.49 -43.05 6.81
C VAL A 154 -16.20 -44.54 6.76
N LYS A 155 -17.24 -45.36 6.57
CA LYS A 155 -17.15 -46.81 6.41
C LYS A 155 -16.23 -47.21 5.26
N HIS A 156 -16.43 -46.63 4.08
CA HIS A 156 -15.56 -46.89 2.93
C HIS A 156 -14.13 -46.42 3.18
N PHE A 157 -13.91 -45.31 3.91
CA PHE A 157 -12.54 -44.89 4.24
C PHE A 157 -11.80 -45.90 5.09
N ILE A 158 -12.46 -46.37 6.15
CA ILE A 158 -11.88 -47.32 7.10
C ILE A 158 -11.40 -48.56 6.33
N TYR A 159 -12.20 -49.02 5.38
CA TYR A 159 -11.85 -50.15 4.53
C TYR A 159 -10.62 -49.90 3.65
N GLU A 160 -10.51 -48.73 3.00
CA GLU A 160 -9.35 -48.36 2.19
C GLU A 160 -8.07 -48.18 3.01
N VAL A 161 -8.17 -47.55 4.18
CA VAL A 161 -7.05 -47.39 5.12
C VAL A 161 -6.54 -48.74 5.63
N ALA A 162 -7.45 -49.67 5.91
CA ALA A 162 -7.12 -51.00 6.42
C ALA A 162 -6.30 -51.85 5.42
N LYS A 163 -6.44 -51.61 4.10
CA LYS A 163 -5.67 -52.32 3.06
C LYS A 163 -4.20 -51.89 3.02
N ILE A 164 -3.86 -50.71 3.53
CA ILE A 164 -2.53 -50.11 3.42
C ILE A 164 -1.68 -50.50 4.63
N LYS A 165 -0.50 -51.07 4.36
CA LYS A 165 0.43 -51.53 5.41
C LYS A 165 1.64 -50.61 5.62
N THR A 166 1.93 -49.70 4.70
CA THR A 166 3.15 -48.86 4.77
C THR A 166 2.82 -47.41 5.20
N PRO A 167 3.63 -46.79 6.09
CA PRO A 167 3.39 -45.41 6.54
C PRO A 167 3.43 -44.36 5.41
N SER A 168 4.29 -44.54 4.40
CA SER A 168 4.41 -43.61 3.27
C SER A 168 3.18 -43.63 2.37
N GLN A 169 2.64 -44.81 2.05
CA GLN A 169 1.39 -44.95 1.29
C GLN A 169 0.19 -44.45 2.10
N LEU A 170 0.20 -44.62 3.42
CA LEU A 170 -0.87 -44.13 4.29
C LEU A 170 -0.87 -42.60 4.39
N MET A 171 0.30 -41.96 4.47
CA MET A 171 0.43 -40.51 4.41
C MET A 171 0.07 -39.95 3.03
N SER A 172 0.45 -40.65 1.96
CA SER A 172 -0.01 -40.32 0.60
C SER A 172 -1.52 -40.45 0.48
N LEU A 173 -2.12 -41.52 1.01
CA LEU A 173 -3.57 -41.70 1.03
C LEU A 173 -4.22 -40.58 1.85
N LYS A 174 -3.76 -40.29 3.06
CA LYS A 174 -4.25 -39.17 3.88
C LYS A 174 -4.29 -37.88 3.08
N LYS A 175 -3.20 -37.54 2.38
CA LYS A 175 -3.12 -36.35 1.52
C LYS A 175 -4.09 -36.41 0.34
N THR A 176 -4.10 -37.50 -0.42
CA THR A 176 -4.97 -37.69 -1.59
C THR A 176 -6.46 -37.76 -1.22
N TYR A 177 -6.78 -38.36 -0.08
CA TYR A 177 -8.14 -38.68 0.36
C TYR A 177 -8.84 -37.52 1.06
N LEU A 178 -8.11 -36.74 1.88
CA LEU A 178 -8.60 -35.46 2.40
C LEU A 178 -9.05 -34.52 1.28
N LEU A 179 -8.49 -34.67 0.08
CA LEU A 179 -8.83 -33.86 -1.07
C LEU A 179 -9.94 -34.49 -1.93
N LYS A 180 -9.95 -35.83 -2.10
CA LYS A 180 -10.90 -36.57 -2.96
C LYS A 180 -12.31 -36.81 -2.38
N ASN A 181 -12.52 -36.77 -1.06
CA ASN A 181 -13.81 -37.17 -0.47
C ASN A 181 -14.71 -36.03 0.02
N ILE A 182 -14.12 -34.84 0.18
CA ILE A 182 -14.85 -33.60 0.48
C ILE A 182 -15.61 -33.13 -0.76
N TYR A 183 -15.06 -33.39 -1.95
CA TYR A 183 -15.64 -33.04 -3.24
C TYR A 183 -15.59 -34.25 -4.18
N PRO A 184 -16.63 -34.53 -4.98
CA PRO A 184 -16.64 -35.68 -5.88
C PRO A 184 -15.70 -35.43 -7.08
N ILE A 185 -14.38 -35.41 -6.85
CA ILE A 185 -13.37 -35.09 -7.89
C ILE A 185 -13.47 -36.05 -9.07
N GLU A 186 -13.90 -37.29 -8.82
CA GLU A 186 -14.12 -38.31 -9.86
C GLU A 186 -15.17 -37.89 -10.90
N THR A 187 -16.06 -36.95 -10.57
CA THR A 187 -17.03 -36.41 -11.53
C THR A 187 -16.44 -35.30 -12.39
N ILE A 188 -15.23 -34.82 -12.10
CA ILE A 188 -14.52 -33.85 -12.95
C ILE A 188 -14.00 -34.60 -14.17
N PRO A 189 -14.39 -34.20 -15.39
CA PRO A 189 -14.03 -34.95 -16.58
C PRO A 189 -12.50 -35.12 -16.74
N THR A 190 -12.07 -36.31 -17.15
CA THR A 190 -10.63 -36.62 -17.30
C THR A 190 -9.92 -35.66 -18.28
N TYR A 191 -10.61 -35.20 -19.31
CA TYR A 191 -10.04 -34.22 -20.25
C TYR A 191 -9.75 -32.86 -19.60
N ILE A 192 -10.55 -32.43 -18.61
CA ILE A 192 -10.31 -31.21 -17.82
C ILE A 192 -9.06 -31.42 -16.95
N SER A 193 -9.01 -32.55 -16.25
CA SER A 193 -7.89 -32.86 -15.36
C SER A 193 -6.54 -32.95 -16.10
N LYS A 194 -6.55 -33.45 -17.35
CA LYS A 194 -5.36 -33.53 -18.21
C LYS A 194 -4.83 -32.17 -18.67
N LEU A 195 -5.67 -31.16 -18.76
CA LEU A 195 -5.28 -29.79 -19.12
C LEU A 195 -4.63 -29.02 -17.95
N GLY A 196 -4.60 -29.63 -16.76
CA GLY A 196 -3.84 -29.14 -15.62
C GLY A 196 -4.63 -28.25 -14.64
N LEU A 197 -3.91 -27.79 -13.62
CA LEU A 197 -4.46 -27.12 -12.43
C LEU A 197 -5.38 -25.93 -12.77
N LEU A 198 -4.98 -25.05 -13.70
CA LEU A 198 -5.77 -23.85 -14.00
C LEU A 198 -7.09 -24.23 -14.68
N LYS A 199 -7.10 -25.25 -15.56
CA LYS A 199 -8.35 -25.70 -16.20
C LYS A 199 -9.31 -26.30 -15.18
N VAL A 200 -8.80 -27.01 -14.19
CA VAL A 200 -9.61 -27.51 -13.07
C VAL A 200 -10.23 -26.34 -12.32
N VAL A 201 -9.47 -25.30 -11.98
CA VAL A 201 -10.02 -24.10 -11.32
C VAL A 201 -11.10 -23.43 -12.17
N ASP A 202 -10.86 -23.29 -13.47
CA ASP A 202 -11.83 -22.72 -14.43
C ASP A 202 -13.13 -23.52 -14.45
N TYR A 203 -13.05 -24.86 -14.51
CA TYR A 203 -14.21 -25.74 -14.41
C TYR A 203 -14.97 -25.56 -13.09
N LEU A 204 -14.27 -25.44 -11.97
CA LEU A 204 -14.88 -25.24 -10.64
C LEU A 204 -15.54 -23.87 -10.48
N LEU A 205 -15.09 -22.85 -11.23
CA LEU A 205 -15.68 -21.51 -11.25
C LEU A 205 -16.87 -21.38 -12.19
N THR A 206 -16.94 -22.22 -13.23
CA THR A 206 -17.94 -22.11 -14.30
C THR A 206 -19.05 -23.15 -14.19
N THR A 207 -18.90 -24.16 -13.35
CA THR A 207 -19.90 -25.20 -13.11
C THR A 207 -20.43 -25.16 -11.68
N PRO A 208 -21.67 -25.63 -11.43
CA PRO A 208 -22.29 -25.63 -10.10
C PRO A 208 -21.70 -26.71 -9.17
N PHE A 209 -20.38 -26.91 -9.24
CA PHE A 209 -19.64 -27.88 -8.45
C PHE A 209 -19.29 -27.33 -7.05
N LEU A 210 -18.75 -26.11 -6.97
CA LEU A 210 -18.40 -25.45 -5.68
C LEU A 210 -19.36 -24.33 -5.27
N PHE A 211 -20.02 -23.71 -6.24
CA PHE A 211 -20.87 -22.53 -6.04
C PHE A 211 -22.20 -22.72 -6.74
N ASP A 212 -23.25 -22.08 -6.22
CA ASP A 212 -24.53 -22.03 -6.90
C ASP A 212 -24.47 -21.19 -8.19
N GLU A 213 -25.43 -21.38 -9.08
CA GLU A 213 -25.48 -20.68 -10.38
C GLU A 213 -25.51 -19.16 -10.26
N ASN A 214 -26.08 -18.60 -9.18
CA ASN A 214 -26.15 -17.16 -9.00
C ASN A 214 -24.78 -16.58 -8.69
N LYS A 215 -23.97 -17.26 -7.88
CA LYS A 215 -22.58 -16.90 -7.62
C LYS A 215 -21.71 -17.06 -8.87
N ILE A 216 -21.92 -18.11 -9.66
CA ILE A 216 -21.17 -18.32 -10.92
C ILE A 216 -21.42 -17.18 -11.90
N LYS A 217 -22.68 -16.79 -12.10
CA LYS A 217 -23.08 -15.65 -12.95
C LYS A 217 -22.49 -14.31 -12.46
N LEU A 218 -22.14 -14.21 -11.18
CA LEU A 218 -21.54 -13.03 -10.57
C LEU A 218 -20.05 -12.90 -10.86
N PHE A 219 -19.31 -14.01 -10.98
CA PHE A 219 -17.84 -14.01 -11.11
C PHE A 219 -17.30 -13.11 -12.22
N PRO A 220 -17.71 -13.23 -13.49
CA PRO A 220 -17.15 -12.40 -14.58
C PRO A 220 -17.48 -10.91 -14.46
N LYS A 221 -18.49 -10.55 -13.64
CA LYS A 221 -19.00 -9.18 -13.46
C LYS A 221 -18.36 -8.48 -12.27
N ALA A 222 -18.17 -9.20 -11.17
CA ALA A 222 -17.77 -8.64 -9.88
C ALA A 222 -16.32 -8.95 -9.48
N PHE A 223 -15.62 -9.79 -10.25
CA PHE A 223 -14.25 -10.23 -9.97
C PHE A 223 -13.36 -10.15 -11.22
N SER A 224 -12.09 -9.84 -11.01
CA SER A 224 -11.03 -9.82 -12.02
C SER A 224 -10.28 -11.15 -12.08
N PHE A 225 -11.02 -12.26 -12.12
CA PHE A 225 -10.45 -13.59 -12.32
C PHE A 225 -9.87 -13.74 -13.73
N TYR A 226 -10.60 -13.22 -14.73
CA TYR A 226 -10.24 -13.30 -16.15
C TYR A 226 -9.77 -11.95 -16.69
N GLN A 227 -8.87 -11.97 -17.67
CA GLN A 227 -8.31 -10.75 -18.27
C GLN A 227 -9.37 -9.90 -18.97
N ASP A 228 -10.35 -10.56 -19.59
CA ASP A 228 -11.48 -10.02 -20.34
C ASP A 228 -12.75 -9.81 -19.49
N SER A 229 -12.64 -9.82 -18.15
CA SER A 229 -13.76 -9.52 -17.26
C SER A 229 -14.40 -8.15 -17.56
N GLU A 230 -15.73 -8.06 -17.45
CA GLU A 230 -16.50 -6.83 -17.75
C GLU A 230 -16.18 -5.67 -16.78
N LYS A 231 -15.61 -6.00 -15.62
CA LYS A 231 -15.14 -5.03 -14.60
C LYS A 231 -16.21 -4.01 -14.17
N LEU A 232 -17.43 -4.48 -13.88
CA LEU A 232 -18.57 -3.61 -13.55
C LEU A 232 -18.48 -3.00 -12.14
N LYS A 233 -19.11 -1.84 -11.95
CA LYS A 233 -19.34 -1.24 -10.62
C LYS A 233 -20.41 -2.02 -9.86
N LEU A 234 -20.34 -2.02 -8.53
CA LEU A 234 -21.33 -2.70 -7.66
C LEU A 234 -22.79 -2.36 -7.97
N LYS A 235 -23.06 -1.10 -8.35
CA LYS A 235 -24.40 -0.63 -8.73
C LYS A 235 -24.88 -1.27 -10.04
N GLU A 236 -24.00 -1.47 -11.00
CA GLU A 236 -24.30 -2.09 -12.30
C GLU A 236 -24.52 -3.60 -12.12
N VAL A 237 -23.65 -4.24 -11.35
CA VAL A 237 -23.81 -5.65 -10.96
C VAL A 237 -25.14 -5.86 -10.24
N GLY A 238 -25.48 -4.99 -9.28
CA GLY A 238 -26.74 -5.06 -8.55
C GLY A 238 -27.96 -4.95 -9.47
N LYS A 239 -27.94 -4.03 -10.44
CA LYS A 239 -29.00 -3.91 -11.46
C LYS A 239 -29.16 -5.20 -12.28
N GLN A 240 -28.07 -5.76 -12.78
CA GLN A 240 -28.13 -6.98 -13.61
C GLN A 240 -28.57 -8.21 -12.81
N MET A 241 -28.20 -8.29 -11.54
CA MET A 241 -28.51 -9.40 -10.64
C MET A 241 -29.81 -9.20 -9.86
N GLN A 242 -30.51 -8.08 -10.08
CA GLN A 242 -31.73 -7.67 -9.35
C GLN A 242 -31.57 -7.69 -7.82
N VAL A 243 -30.41 -7.24 -7.33
CA VAL A 243 -30.09 -7.12 -5.89
C VAL A 243 -29.47 -5.75 -5.58
N THR A 244 -29.46 -5.37 -4.30
CA THR A 244 -28.83 -4.10 -3.89
C THR A 244 -27.31 -4.16 -4.07
N HIS A 245 -26.68 -2.99 -4.30
CA HIS A 245 -25.22 -2.89 -4.39
C HIS A 245 -24.52 -3.38 -3.11
N GLU A 246 -25.14 -3.17 -1.95
CA GLU A 246 -24.65 -3.66 -0.66
C GLU A 246 -24.72 -5.18 -0.58
N ARG A 247 -25.80 -5.79 -1.10
CA ARG A 247 -25.91 -7.25 -1.19
C ARG A 247 -24.82 -7.84 -2.08
N VAL A 248 -24.49 -7.20 -3.20
CA VAL A 248 -23.35 -7.60 -4.05
C VAL A 248 -22.04 -7.54 -3.26
N ARG A 249 -21.78 -6.46 -2.50
CA ARG A 249 -20.58 -6.33 -1.66
C ARG A 249 -20.46 -7.47 -0.65
N GLN A 250 -21.54 -7.80 0.05
CA GLN A 250 -21.57 -8.89 1.03
C GLN A 250 -21.27 -10.24 0.38
N ILE A 251 -21.91 -10.53 -0.77
CA ILE A 251 -21.68 -11.76 -1.51
C ILE A 251 -20.21 -11.87 -1.96
N ARG A 252 -19.59 -10.75 -2.40
CA ARG A 252 -18.18 -10.75 -2.79
C ARG A 252 -17.24 -11.17 -1.67
N ASN A 253 -17.41 -10.57 -0.49
CA ASN A 253 -16.59 -10.91 0.68
C ASN A 253 -16.80 -12.37 1.10
N GLN A 254 -18.05 -12.84 1.10
CA GLN A 254 -18.36 -14.25 1.38
C GLN A 254 -17.70 -15.21 0.37
N ILE A 255 -17.68 -14.84 -0.91
CA ILE A 255 -17.02 -15.63 -1.96
C ILE A 255 -15.52 -15.73 -1.71
N ILE A 256 -14.83 -14.66 -1.29
CA ILE A 256 -13.38 -14.73 -0.99
C ILE A 256 -13.13 -15.77 0.12
N ASP A 257 -13.90 -15.70 1.21
CA ASP A 257 -13.75 -16.66 2.32
C ASP A 257 -14.07 -18.08 1.90
N GLU A 258 -15.14 -18.27 1.12
CA GLU A 258 -15.50 -19.56 0.53
C GLU A 258 -14.43 -20.06 -0.45
N PHE A 259 -13.79 -19.15 -1.20
CA PHE A 259 -12.78 -19.49 -2.20
C PHE A 259 -11.59 -20.18 -1.53
N PHE A 260 -10.99 -19.57 -0.52
CA PHE A 260 -9.86 -20.17 0.21
C PHE A 260 -10.21 -21.48 0.92
N LYS A 261 -11.45 -21.64 1.38
CA LYS A 261 -11.91 -22.88 2.05
C LYS A 261 -12.21 -24.00 1.07
N LYS A 262 -12.91 -23.70 -0.03
CA LYS A 262 -13.42 -24.71 -0.96
C LYS A 262 -12.39 -25.13 -2.01
N PHE A 263 -11.55 -24.21 -2.48
CA PHE A 263 -10.56 -24.52 -3.51
C PHE A 263 -9.39 -25.36 -3.02
N VAL A 264 -9.29 -25.69 -1.73
CA VAL A 264 -8.27 -26.63 -1.23
C VAL A 264 -8.27 -27.94 -2.02
N VAL A 265 -9.43 -28.36 -2.54
CA VAL A 265 -9.63 -29.52 -3.44
C VAL A 265 -8.64 -29.58 -4.60
N ILE A 266 -8.18 -28.43 -5.12
CA ILE A 266 -7.30 -28.39 -6.28
C ILE A 266 -5.91 -28.98 -6.01
N ARG A 267 -5.55 -29.17 -4.73
CA ARG A 267 -4.31 -29.87 -4.34
C ARG A 267 -4.33 -31.35 -4.70
N ALA A 268 -5.49 -31.93 -5.03
CA ALA A 268 -5.58 -33.34 -5.42
C ALA A 268 -4.99 -33.60 -6.81
N PHE A 269 -4.80 -32.54 -7.59
CA PHE A 269 -4.37 -32.58 -8.98
C PHE A 269 -2.86 -32.43 -9.08
N ASP A 270 -2.28 -33.10 -10.08
CA ASP A 270 -0.85 -33.15 -10.29
C ASP A 270 -0.24 -31.79 -10.66
N ASN A 271 1.03 -31.60 -10.33
CA ASN A 271 1.82 -30.39 -10.58
C ASN A 271 2.61 -30.44 -11.89
N THR A 272 2.35 -31.41 -12.77
CA THR A 272 3.02 -31.54 -14.08
C THR A 272 3.09 -30.23 -14.84
N LEU A 273 1.98 -29.49 -14.92
CA LEU A 273 1.96 -28.19 -15.58
C LEU A 273 2.97 -27.19 -15.01
N LEU A 274 3.16 -27.15 -13.68
CA LEU A 274 4.13 -26.25 -13.05
C LEU A 274 5.56 -26.66 -13.40
N LYS A 275 5.84 -27.96 -13.42
CA LYS A 275 7.15 -28.51 -13.82
C LYS A 275 7.44 -28.22 -15.29
N ASP A 276 6.47 -28.43 -16.16
CA ASP A 276 6.63 -28.23 -17.60
C ASP A 276 6.84 -26.76 -17.96
N CYS A 277 6.24 -25.85 -17.20
CA CYS A 277 6.46 -24.40 -17.29
C CYS A 277 7.73 -23.94 -16.55
N LYS A 278 8.55 -24.86 -16.03
CA LYS A 278 9.79 -24.60 -15.30
C LYS A 278 9.61 -23.62 -14.13
N ILE A 279 8.51 -23.73 -13.40
CA ILE A 279 8.20 -22.86 -12.28
C ILE A 279 8.92 -23.37 -11.03
N GLN A 280 9.78 -22.53 -10.45
CA GLN A 280 10.53 -22.86 -9.25
C GLN A 280 9.67 -22.68 -7.99
N ILE A 281 9.36 -23.79 -7.31
CA ILE A 281 8.48 -23.80 -6.12
C ILE A 281 9.21 -24.08 -4.79
N SER A 282 10.54 -24.17 -4.81
CA SER A 282 11.39 -24.44 -3.64
C SER A 282 12.06 -23.20 -3.04
N GLY A 283 11.88 -22.02 -3.65
CA GLY A 283 12.51 -20.77 -3.20
C GLY A 283 11.77 -20.08 -2.05
N ASP A 284 12.36 -19.00 -1.55
CA ASP A 284 11.80 -18.16 -0.49
C ASP A 284 10.59 -17.35 -0.91
N PHE A 285 10.40 -17.16 -2.20
CA PHE A 285 9.26 -16.48 -2.79
C PHE A 285 8.99 -17.07 -4.17
N LEU A 286 7.76 -16.90 -4.64
CA LEU A 286 7.38 -17.30 -6.00
C LEU A 286 7.38 -16.07 -6.90
N TYR A 287 8.10 -16.16 -8.02
CA TYR A 287 8.05 -15.18 -9.09
C TYR A 287 7.76 -15.89 -10.41
N LEU A 288 6.78 -15.36 -11.16
CA LEU A 288 6.39 -15.82 -12.48
C LEU A 288 6.73 -14.74 -13.50
N THR A 289 7.47 -15.12 -14.54
CA THR A 289 7.68 -14.23 -15.69
C THR A 289 6.39 -14.05 -16.48
N LYS A 290 6.30 -12.98 -17.28
CA LYS A 290 5.16 -12.79 -18.19
C LYS A 290 4.97 -13.97 -19.14
N GLU A 291 6.07 -14.53 -19.63
CA GLU A 291 6.06 -15.73 -20.47
C GLU A 291 5.45 -16.93 -19.74
N GLN A 292 5.87 -17.20 -18.51
CA GLN A 292 5.30 -18.29 -17.70
C GLN A 292 3.80 -18.11 -17.47
N ILE A 293 3.34 -16.89 -17.18
CA ILE A 293 1.92 -16.57 -17.02
C ILE A 293 1.14 -16.86 -18.31
N THR A 294 1.66 -16.42 -19.45
CA THR A 294 1.07 -16.67 -20.77
C THR A 294 0.99 -18.16 -21.06
N THR A 295 2.11 -18.89 -20.92
CA THR A 295 2.16 -20.33 -21.19
C THR A 295 1.24 -21.15 -20.27
N LEU A 296 1.13 -20.78 -18.98
CA LEU A 296 0.20 -21.43 -18.05
C LEU A 296 -1.25 -21.33 -18.55
N ASN A 297 -1.66 -20.14 -18.99
CA ASN A 297 -3.00 -19.90 -19.51
C ASN A 297 -3.24 -20.64 -20.84
N GLU A 298 -2.29 -20.56 -21.78
CA GLU A 298 -2.40 -21.21 -23.09
C GLU A 298 -2.54 -22.72 -22.98
N ARG A 299 -1.66 -23.38 -22.20
CA ARG A 299 -1.70 -24.84 -22.00
C ARG A 299 -2.93 -25.32 -21.26
N SER A 300 -3.48 -24.48 -20.39
CA SER A 300 -4.69 -24.80 -19.64
C SER A 300 -5.97 -24.38 -20.36
N HIS A 301 -5.89 -23.76 -21.54
CA HIS A 301 -7.03 -23.13 -22.20
C HIS A 301 -7.86 -22.25 -21.26
N THR A 302 -7.17 -21.37 -20.53
CA THR A 302 -7.75 -20.38 -19.62
C THR A 302 -7.30 -18.98 -19.98
N ASN A 303 -7.95 -17.96 -19.41
CA ASN A 303 -7.57 -16.56 -19.59
C ASN A 303 -7.51 -15.82 -18.24
N PHE A 304 -6.86 -16.42 -17.24
CA PHE A 304 -6.78 -15.85 -15.91
C PHE A 304 -5.82 -14.67 -15.84
N THR A 305 -6.11 -13.73 -14.93
CA THR A 305 -5.20 -12.64 -14.59
C THR A 305 -3.98 -13.14 -13.80
N GLU A 306 -2.85 -12.44 -13.89
CA GLU A 306 -1.63 -12.75 -13.12
C GLU A 306 -1.94 -12.86 -11.61
N ASN A 307 -2.65 -11.87 -11.06
CA ASN A 307 -3.04 -11.85 -9.64
C ASN A 307 -3.87 -13.07 -9.26
N PHE A 308 -4.80 -13.49 -10.13
CA PHE A 308 -5.63 -14.64 -9.83
C PHE A 308 -4.84 -15.95 -9.89
N ILE A 309 -3.87 -16.07 -10.80
CA ILE A 309 -2.94 -17.21 -10.83
C ILE A 309 -2.14 -17.30 -9.53
N TYR A 310 -1.60 -16.18 -9.01
CA TYR A 310 -0.90 -16.20 -7.73
C TYR A 310 -1.80 -16.63 -6.56
N ILE A 311 -3.08 -16.23 -6.56
CA ILE A 311 -4.05 -16.67 -5.56
C ILE A 311 -4.34 -18.18 -5.68
N ILE A 312 -4.49 -18.71 -6.90
CA ILE A 312 -4.63 -20.15 -7.14
C ILE A 312 -3.40 -20.89 -6.58
N LEU A 313 -2.21 -20.38 -6.88
CA LEU A 313 -0.96 -20.99 -6.45
C LEU A 313 -0.75 -20.89 -4.94
N SER A 314 -1.23 -19.84 -4.28
CA SER A 314 -1.19 -19.76 -2.81
C SER A 314 -2.06 -20.81 -2.14
N ILE A 315 -3.15 -21.21 -2.79
CA ILE A 315 -4.00 -22.31 -2.31
C ILE A 315 -3.32 -23.64 -2.62
N TYR A 316 -2.78 -23.81 -3.82
CA TYR A 316 -2.17 -25.06 -4.26
C TYR A 316 -0.87 -25.39 -3.51
N LEU A 317 0.02 -24.41 -3.33
CA LEU A 317 1.35 -24.58 -2.75
C LEU A 317 1.33 -24.30 -1.24
N GLU A 318 1.31 -25.37 -0.44
CA GLU A 318 1.17 -25.28 1.02
C GLU A 318 2.32 -24.56 1.73
N ASN A 319 3.49 -24.50 1.11
CA ASN A 319 4.69 -23.87 1.65
C ASN A 319 4.73 -22.35 1.46
N PHE A 320 3.76 -21.75 0.74
CA PHE A 320 3.71 -20.31 0.52
C PHE A 320 2.50 -19.65 1.23
N THR A 321 2.62 -18.36 1.48
CA THR A 321 1.54 -17.49 1.94
C THR A 321 1.55 -16.17 1.16
N ILE A 322 0.40 -15.49 1.14
CA ILE A 322 0.20 -14.23 0.43
C ILE A 322 0.83 -13.07 1.20
N ILE A 323 1.51 -12.19 0.46
CA ILE A 323 1.73 -10.78 0.80
C ILE A 323 0.87 -9.96 -0.14
N GLY A 324 0.01 -9.13 0.45
CA GLY A 324 -0.94 -8.28 -0.27
C GLY A 324 -2.36 -8.41 0.26
N ASP A 325 -3.25 -7.59 -0.28
CA ASP A 325 -4.69 -7.67 0.00
C ASP A 325 -5.43 -8.22 -1.21
N VAL A 326 -6.01 -9.41 -1.04
CA VAL A 326 -6.75 -10.12 -2.10
C VAL A 326 -7.92 -9.28 -2.62
N SER A 327 -8.61 -8.57 -1.74
CA SER A 327 -9.76 -7.74 -2.14
C SER A 327 -9.32 -6.58 -3.02
N ASP A 328 -8.16 -5.97 -2.75
CA ASP A 328 -7.66 -4.86 -3.57
C ASP A 328 -7.38 -5.29 -5.01
N VAL A 329 -6.92 -6.53 -5.23
CA VAL A 329 -6.49 -7.00 -6.54
C VAL A 329 -7.57 -7.69 -7.35
N ILE A 330 -8.49 -8.42 -6.72
CA ILE A 330 -9.50 -9.21 -7.44
C ILE A 330 -10.76 -8.40 -7.71
N TYR A 331 -10.96 -7.29 -7.01
CA TYR A 331 -12.14 -6.46 -7.19
C TYR A 331 -11.90 -5.45 -8.31
N PRO A 332 -12.68 -5.49 -9.41
CA PRO A 332 -12.49 -4.56 -10.52
C PRO A 332 -12.52 -3.10 -10.08
N HIS A 333 -13.47 -2.80 -9.19
CA HIS A 333 -13.66 -1.50 -8.57
C HIS A 333 -13.85 -1.69 -7.07
N PHE A 334 -12.86 -1.27 -6.29
CA PHE A 334 -12.93 -1.21 -4.84
C PHE A 334 -12.71 0.22 -4.35
N SER A 335 -13.28 0.54 -3.20
CA SER A 335 -13.09 1.84 -2.57
C SER A 335 -11.70 1.90 -1.96
N LYS A 336 -10.82 2.72 -2.56
CA LYS A 336 -9.45 2.93 -2.06
C LYS A 336 -9.49 3.32 -0.58
N LYS A 337 -8.74 2.58 0.22
CA LYS A 337 -8.57 2.84 1.65
C LYS A 337 -7.56 3.97 1.83
N LYS A 338 -7.92 4.98 2.61
CA LYS A 338 -7.02 6.09 2.95
C LYS A 338 -6.04 5.73 4.09
N SER A 339 -6.39 4.74 4.89
CA SER A 339 -5.66 4.35 6.11
C SER A 339 -4.57 3.31 5.88
N ARG A 340 -4.46 2.72 4.67
CA ARG A 340 -3.46 1.72 4.32
C ARG A 340 -3.09 1.79 2.84
N HIS A 341 -1.98 1.16 2.47
CA HIS A 341 -1.62 0.94 1.06
C HIS A 341 -2.73 0.17 0.34
N ASN A 342 -2.92 0.45 -0.96
CA ASN A 342 -3.88 -0.22 -1.81
C ASN A 342 -3.11 -1.07 -2.83
N TRP A 343 -3.12 -2.38 -2.64
CA TRP A 343 -2.25 -3.32 -3.36
C TRP A 343 -2.62 -3.44 -4.84
N ARG A 344 -1.62 -3.45 -5.71
CA ARG A 344 -1.79 -3.68 -7.16
C ARG A 344 -1.61 -5.15 -7.51
N LYS A 345 -0.74 -5.84 -6.77
CA LYS A 345 -0.44 -7.26 -6.99
C LYS A 345 -0.44 -8.09 -5.71
N ILE A 346 -0.45 -9.40 -5.94
CA ILE A 346 -0.23 -10.44 -4.92
C ILE A 346 1.16 -11.01 -5.11
N TYR A 347 1.87 -11.18 -4.00
CA TYR A 347 3.18 -11.81 -3.94
C TYR A 347 3.09 -13.03 -3.03
N LEU A 348 3.91 -14.04 -3.29
CA LEU A 348 3.97 -15.23 -2.44
C LEU A 348 5.35 -15.35 -1.80
N ILE A 349 5.35 -15.52 -0.48
CA ILE A 349 6.53 -15.73 0.35
C ILE A 349 6.43 -17.10 1.02
N SER A 350 7.55 -17.77 1.24
CA SER A 350 7.58 -19.04 1.95
C SER A 350 7.06 -18.85 3.38
N LYS A 351 6.31 -19.81 3.89
CA LYS A 351 5.84 -19.83 5.28
C LYS A 351 6.98 -19.94 6.28
N GLU A 352 8.15 -20.39 5.84
CA GLU A 352 9.38 -20.36 6.62
C GLU A 352 9.85 -18.91 6.86
N LEU A 353 9.83 -18.07 5.83
CA LEU A 353 10.36 -16.70 5.90
C LEU A 353 9.32 -15.68 6.37
N ALA A 354 8.04 -15.88 6.05
CA ALA A 354 6.95 -14.95 6.35
C ALA A 354 6.85 -14.49 7.81
N PRO A 355 7.01 -15.36 8.84
CA PRO A 355 6.92 -14.93 10.24
C PRO A 355 7.99 -13.92 10.65
N TYR A 356 9.08 -13.82 9.90
CA TYR A 356 10.20 -12.96 10.21
C TYR A 356 10.15 -11.62 9.48
N PHE A 357 9.25 -11.44 8.50
CA PHE A 357 9.15 -10.22 7.71
C PHE A 357 7.79 -9.52 7.91
N ASP A 358 7.80 -8.36 8.56
CA ASP A 358 6.61 -7.51 8.72
C ASP A 358 6.35 -6.70 7.45
N SER A 359 5.77 -7.36 6.45
CA SER A 359 5.48 -6.77 5.14
C SER A 359 4.48 -5.61 5.21
N ASN A 360 3.57 -5.60 6.19
CA ASN A 360 2.57 -4.55 6.36
C ASN A 360 3.21 -3.26 6.87
N LYS A 361 4.03 -3.32 7.91
CA LYS A 361 4.76 -2.12 8.35
C LYS A 361 5.73 -1.62 7.28
N PHE A 362 6.38 -2.53 6.57
CA PHE A 362 7.25 -2.16 5.45
C PHE A 362 6.47 -1.37 4.39
N ILE A 363 5.33 -1.88 3.89
CA ILE A 363 4.58 -1.23 2.81
C ILE A 363 4.02 0.13 3.23
N GLU A 364 3.61 0.26 4.49
CA GLU A 364 3.08 1.51 5.06
C GLU A 364 4.16 2.58 5.19
N ASP A 365 5.33 2.24 5.76
CA ASP A 365 6.46 3.17 5.88
C ASP A 365 6.96 3.59 4.49
N PHE A 366 7.03 2.65 3.55
CA PHE A 366 7.46 2.94 2.19
C PHE A 366 6.47 3.84 1.43
N SER A 367 5.17 3.62 1.61
CA SER A 367 4.10 4.50 1.09
C SER A 367 4.20 5.91 1.65
N LEU A 368 4.48 6.04 2.95
CA LEU A 368 4.69 7.31 3.61
C LEU A 368 5.93 8.02 3.04
N ARG A 369 7.05 7.32 2.85
CA ARG A 369 8.28 7.89 2.25
C ARG A 369 8.06 8.38 0.84
N LYS A 370 7.35 7.63 0.00
CA LYS A 370 7.04 8.01 -1.38
C LYS A 370 6.22 9.31 -1.46
N THR A 371 5.31 9.51 -0.50
CA THR A 371 4.41 10.67 -0.45
C THR A 371 4.98 11.86 0.34
N THR A 372 5.94 11.62 1.23
CA THR A 372 6.62 12.67 2.03
C THR A 372 7.38 13.61 1.11
N LYS A 373 7.22 14.93 1.34
CA LYS A 373 7.87 15.96 0.52
C LYS A 373 9.39 15.82 0.57
N ASN A 374 9.98 15.75 -0.61
CA ASN A 374 11.40 15.61 -0.83
C ASN A 374 11.87 16.61 -1.90
N ASN A 375 12.90 17.39 -1.58
CA ASN A 375 13.48 18.42 -2.43
C ASN A 375 14.71 17.97 -3.23
N LYS A 376 15.21 16.76 -3.04
CA LYS A 376 16.37 16.25 -3.79
C LYS A 376 16.27 14.76 -4.05
N GLN A 377 16.83 14.26 -5.14
CA GLN A 377 16.95 12.81 -5.29
C GLN A 377 17.84 12.25 -4.17
N TYR A 378 17.45 11.11 -3.60
CA TYR A 378 18.27 10.36 -2.66
C TYR A 378 18.13 8.86 -2.89
N GLU A 379 19.07 8.10 -2.33
CA GLU A 379 19.08 6.64 -2.42
C GLU A 379 18.91 6.02 -1.03
N LEU A 380 18.14 4.94 -0.95
CA LEU A 380 17.87 4.19 0.27
C LEU A 380 18.42 2.77 0.14
N CYS A 381 19.32 2.37 1.05
CA CYS A 381 19.91 1.04 1.08
C CYS A 381 18.90 0.02 1.65
N LEU A 382 18.41 -0.92 0.83
CA LEU A 382 17.43 -1.92 1.27
C LEU A 382 17.97 -2.81 2.39
N LYS A 383 19.26 -3.15 2.36
CA LYS A 383 19.86 -4.04 3.38
C LYS A 383 19.77 -3.44 4.78
N GLU A 384 20.19 -2.18 4.93
CA GLU A 384 20.10 -1.46 6.21
C GLU A 384 18.65 -1.17 6.59
N TYR A 385 17.83 -0.80 5.59
CA TYR A 385 16.46 -0.41 5.83
C TYR A 385 15.57 -1.56 6.30
N LEU A 386 15.77 -2.76 5.75
CA LEU A 386 14.97 -3.95 6.08
C LEU A 386 15.24 -4.50 7.48
N LEU A 387 16.33 -4.11 8.15
CA LEU A 387 16.57 -4.45 9.56
C LEU A 387 15.46 -3.95 10.49
N ASN A 388 14.68 -2.94 10.07
CA ASN A 388 13.53 -2.45 10.84
C ASN A 388 12.26 -3.31 10.70
N PHE A 389 12.21 -4.19 9.69
CA PHE A 389 11.02 -4.96 9.33
C PHE A 389 11.27 -6.47 9.33
N VAL A 390 12.53 -6.89 9.40
CA VAL A 390 12.93 -8.28 9.49
C VAL A 390 13.44 -8.56 10.91
N SER A 391 12.77 -9.44 11.64
CA SER A 391 13.07 -9.70 13.06
C SER A 391 14.39 -10.44 13.30
N LYS A 392 14.92 -11.12 12.29
CA LYS A 392 16.21 -11.82 12.29
C LYS A 392 17.16 -11.21 11.26
N PRO A 393 18.21 -10.47 11.66
CA PRO A 393 19.11 -9.77 10.74
C PRO A 393 19.73 -10.66 9.65
N GLU A 394 20.06 -11.91 9.98
CA GLU A 394 20.63 -12.90 9.06
C GLU A 394 19.69 -13.30 7.93
N LEU A 395 18.38 -13.05 8.06
CA LEU A 395 17.38 -13.35 7.03
C LEU A 395 17.15 -12.20 6.05
N VAL A 396 17.72 -11.01 6.28
CA VAL A 396 17.49 -9.83 5.43
C VAL A 396 17.85 -10.09 3.97
N ASP A 397 19.00 -10.71 3.72
CA ASP A 397 19.47 -10.96 2.34
C ASP A 397 18.51 -11.91 1.58
N ARG A 398 17.78 -12.80 2.29
CA ARG A 398 16.74 -13.67 1.71
C ARG A 398 15.47 -12.89 1.34
N VAL A 399 15.14 -11.82 2.06
CA VAL A 399 13.95 -10.98 1.85
C VAL A 399 14.15 -9.93 0.74
N ILE A 400 15.39 -9.44 0.55
CA ILE A 400 15.71 -8.37 -0.42
C ILE A 400 15.12 -8.62 -1.83
N PRO A 401 15.27 -9.80 -2.45
CA PRO A 401 14.78 -10.00 -3.82
C PRO A 401 13.27 -9.83 -3.94
N LEU A 402 12.49 -10.34 -2.97
CA LEU A 402 11.04 -10.12 -2.90
C LEU A 402 10.71 -8.64 -2.79
N VAL A 403 11.42 -7.91 -1.92
CA VAL A 403 11.22 -6.48 -1.72
C VAL A 403 11.55 -5.69 -2.99
N ILE A 404 12.55 -6.09 -3.77
CA ILE A 404 12.85 -5.48 -5.07
C ILE A 404 11.65 -5.60 -6.01
N PHE A 405 10.99 -6.76 -6.06
CA PHE A 405 9.78 -6.93 -6.87
C PHE A 405 8.63 -6.04 -6.37
N ILE A 406 8.36 -6.05 -5.06
CA ILE A 406 7.31 -5.21 -4.46
C ILE A 406 7.57 -3.73 -4.75
N VAL A 407 8.81 -3.25 -4.59
CA VAL A 407 9.16 -1.85 -4.82
C VAL A 407 8.95 -1.43 -6.28
N LYS A 408 9.33 -2.28 -7.23
CA LYS A 408 9.13 -2.04 -8.65
C LYS A 408 7.65 -2.01 -9.01
N ASP A 409 6.91 -3.04 -8.60
CA ASP A 409 5.53 -3.27 -9.04
C ASP A 409 4.50 -2.38 -8.31
N GLU A 410 4.72 -2.05 -7.03
CA GLU A 410 3.78 -1.24 -6.24
C GLU A 410 4.09 0.27 -6.30
N PHE A 411 5.36 0.68 -6.42
CA PHE A 411 5.78 2.09 -6.26
C PHE A 411 6.43 2.73 -7.48
N ASP A 412 6.67 1.95 -8.54
CA ASP A 412 7.29 2.41 -9.78
C ASP A 412 8.62 3.16 -9.52
N LEU A 413 9.46 2.61 -8.64
CA LEU A 413 10.77 3.19 -8.29
C LEU A 413 11.93 2.46 -8.97
N GLU A 414 12.94 3.22 -9.35
CA GLU A 414 14.19 2.69 -9.88
C GLU A 414 15.02 2.05 -8.75
N ILE A 415 15.68 0.92 -9.06
CA ILE A 415 16.53 0.19 -8.13
C ILE A 415 17.90 -0.01 -8.78
N ARG A 416 18.96 0.38 -8.07
CA ARG A 416 20.38 0.25 -8.45
C ARG A 416 21.08 -0.70 -7.50
N GLY A 417 21.22 -1.96 -7.90
CA GLY A 417 21.68 -3.03 -7.01
C GLY A 417 20.70 -3.22 -5.85
N THR A 418 21.13 -2.89 -4.62
CA THR A 418 20.29 -2.94 -3.40
C THR A 418 19.81 -1.56 -2.94
N ARG A 419 20.00 -0.51 -3.75
CA ARG A 419 19.58 0.86 -3.42
C ARG A 419 18.33 1.25 -4.20
N VAL A 420 17.32 1.74 -3.51
CA VAL A 420 16.13 2.34 -4.13
C VAL A 420 16.37 3.82 -4.36
N VAL A 421 16.10 4.30 -5.56
CA VAL A 421 16.21 5.72 -5.92
C VAL A 421 14.87 6.41 -5.67
N PHE A 422 14.83 7.33 -4.71
CA PHE A 422 13.68 8.20 -4.49
C PHE A 422 13.89 9.50 -5.26
N PRO A 423 13.10 9.77 -6.32
CA PRO A 423 13.20 11.03 -7.04
C PRO A 423 12.70 12.18 -6.16
N ARG A 424 13.12 13.40 -6.52
CA ARG A 424 12.49 14.62 -6.01
C ARG A 424 11.01 14.62 -6.37
N ASN A 425 10.13 14.89 -5.40
CA ASN A 425 8.67 14.97 -5.62
C ASN A 425 8.08 16.37 -5.37
N THR A 426 8.93 17.35 -5.06
CA THR A 426 8.54 18.76 -4.94
C THR A 426 9.01 19.56 -6.14
N TYR A 427 8.31 20.64 -6.47
CA TYR A 427 8.81 21.59 -7.46
C TYR A 427 10.08 22.28 -6.94
N LYS A 428 11.05 22.44 -7.84
CA LYS A 428 12.22 23.29 -7.59
C LYS A 428 11.79 24.73 -7.39
N GLN A 429 12.20 25.30 -6.26
CA GLN A 429 11.81 26.63 -5.81
C GLN A 429 12.73 27.68 -6.45
N ILE A 430 12.22 28.91 -6.56
CA ILE A 430 12.95 30.03 -7.20
C ILE A 430 14.34 30.23 -6.57
N TYR A 431 14.42 30.12 -5.24
CA TYR A 431 15.68 30.29 -4.52
C TYR A 431 16.73 29.24 -4.91
N GLU A 432 16.34 28.01 -5.26
CA GLU A 432 17.27 26.95 -5.65
C GLU A 432 17.92 27.27 -7.01
N TYR A 433 17.12 27.76 -7.96
CA TYR A 433 17.64 28.24 -9.24
C TYR A 433 18.57 29.45 -9.06
N ALA A 434 18.17 30.40 -8.22
CA ALA A 434 18.99 31.57 -7.91
C ALA A 434 20.30 31.18 -7.20
N TYR A 435 20.27 30.15 -6.36
CA TYR A 435 21.43 29.65 -5.62
C TYR A 435 22.46 29.09 -6.61
N GLU A 436 22.04 28.17 -7.48
CA GLU A 436 22.91 27.57 -8.50
C GLU A 436 23.46 28.61 -9.48
N ALA A 437 22.64 29.55 -9.91
CA ALA A 437 23.08 30.64 -10.78
C ALA A 437 24.17 31.48 -10.11
N LEU A 438 24.01 31.82 -8.83
CA LEU A 438 25.01 32.55 -8.06
C LEU A 438 26.26 31.72 -7.76
N ASP A 439 26.09 30.42 -7.53
CA ASP A 439 27.21 29.49 -7.31
C ASP A 439 28.08 29.35 -8.57
N ILE A 440 27.46 29.23 -9.74
CA ILE A 440 28.13 29.19 -11.06
C ILE A 440 28.81 30.52 -11.37
N LEU A 441 28.22 31.66 -10.98
CA LEU A 441 28.88 32.96 -11.12
C LEU A 441 30.17 33.05 -10.27
N ALA A 442 30.28 32.24 -9.22
CA ALA A 442 31.44 32.11 -8.33
C ALA A 442 31.92 33.44 -7.72
N LYS A 443 31.06 34.45 -7.67
CA LYS A 443 31.36 35.77 -7.10
C LYS A 443 30.09 36.49 -6.66
N PRO A 444 30.20 37.42 -5.70
CA PRO A 444 29.07 38.25 -5.33
C PRO A 444 28.54 39.03 -6.53
N SER A 445 27.23 38.95 -6.74
CA SER A 445 26.62 39.44 -7.95
C SER A 445 25.34 40.21 -7.65
N PHE A 446 25.05 41.22 -8.46
CA PHE A 446 23.80 41.98 -8.36
C PHE A 446 22.61 41.10 -8.74
N VAL A 447 21.43 41.34 -8.15
CA VAL A 447 20.19 40.61 -8.48
C VAL A 447 19.92 40.59 -9.99
N LYS A 448 20.28 41.64 -10.72
CA LYS A 448 20.15 41.71 -12.19
C LYS A 448 20.99 40.64 -12.89
N GLN A 449 22.24 40.46 -12.45
CA GLN A 449 23.16 39.45 -12.99
C GLN A 449 22.73 38.05 -12.61
N ILE A 450 22.31 37.83 -11.35
CA ILE A 450 21.75 36.54 -10.92
C ILE A 450 20.52 36.19 -11.75
N SER A 451 19.59 37.14 -11.92
CA SER A 451 18.39 36.96 -12.75
C SER A 451 18.71 36.62 -14.21
N GLN A 452 19.73 37.28 -14.78
CA GLN A 452 20.19 36.97 -16.13
C GLN A 452 20.76 35.55 -16.19
N LYS A 453 21.60 35.17 -15.23
CA LYS A 453 22.21 33.84 -15.19
C LYS A 453 21.18 32.73 -15.01
N VAL A 454 20.14 32.96 -14.19
CA VAL A 454 19.00 32.04 -14.07
C VAL A 454 18.32 31.84 -15.42
N ARG A 455 18.06 32.92 -16.19
CA ARG A 455 17.46 32.82 -17.53
C ARG A 455 18.35 32.10 -18.53
N GLU A 456 19.67 32.31 -18.46
CA GLU A 456 20.64 31.61 -19.30
C GLU A 456 20.66 30.09 -19.02
N LEU A 457 20.71 29.70 -17.75
CA LEU A 457 20.75 28.29 -17.34
C LEU A 457 19.39 27.59 -17.50
N TYR A 458 18.30 28.33 -17.33
CA TYR A 458 16.95 27.82 -17.25
C TYR A 458 15.98 28.63 -18.14
N PRO A 459 16.16 28.60 -19.47
CA PRO A 459 15.45 29.47 -20.42
C PRO A 459 13.94 29.25 -20.46
N LYS A 460 13.46 28.08 -20.00
CA LYS A 460 12.02 27.74 -19.93
C LYS A 460 11.33 28.31 -18.68
N THR A 461 12.06 28.99 -17.78
CA THR A 461 11.49 29.54 -16.55
C THR A 461 11.02 30.97 -16.75
N ASN A 462 9.82 31.30 -16.24
CA ASN A 462 9.22 32.64 -16.35
C ASN A 462 9.42 33.48 -15.07
N PHE A 463 10.55 33.31 -14.39
CA PHE A 463 10.80 34.02 -13.13
C PHE A 463 11.05 35.51 -13.37
N THR A 464 10.34 36.35 -12.62
CA THR A 464 10.51 37.80 -12.66
C THR A 464 11.72 38.22 -11.83
N TYR A 465 12.26 39.41 -12.12
CA TYR A 465 13.33 40.01 -11.31
C TYR A 465 12.94 40.12 -9.83
N GLU A 466 11.70 40.55 -9.52
CA GLU A 466 11.22 40.66 -8.15
C GLU A 466 10.99 39.28 -7.48
N GLY A 467 10.57 38.27 -8.26
CA GLY A 467 10.49 36.89 -7.79
C GLY A 467 11.86 36.35 -7.36
N ILE A 468 12.89 36.57 -8.17
CA ILE A 468 14.27 36.19 -7.81
C ILE A 468 14.72 37.00 -6.61
N ARG A 469 14.57 38.33 -6.63
CA ARG A 469 14.97 39.22 -5.53
C ARG A 469 14.39 38.76 -4.18
N SER A 470 13.09 38.49 -4.13
CA SER A 470 12.39 38.09 -2.90
C SER A 470 12.78 36.69 -2.41
N SER A 471 13.33 35.85 -3.28
CA SER A 471 13.82 34.51 -2.96
C SER A 471 15.23 34.49 -2.33
N LEU A 472 16.01 35.58 -2.43
CA LEU A 472 17.39 35.65 -1.92
C LEU A 472 17.46 35.89 -0.40
N LYS A 473 16.97 34.93 0.38
CA LYS A 473 16.88 35.02 1.84
C LYS A 473 18.04 34.30 2.54
N ARG A 474 18.36 34.75 3.76
CA ARG A 474 19.39 34.11 4.62
C ARG A 474 19.09 32.65 4.93
N GLU A 475 17.82 32.30 5.14
CA GLU A 475 17.38 30.91 5.41
C GLU A 475 17.70 29.94 4.26
N TYR A 476 17.86 30.45 3.02
CA TYR A 476 18.25 29.65 1.86
C TYR A 476 19.75 29.78 1.54
N GLY A 477 20.55 30.32 2.47
CA GLY A 477 22.00 30.40 2.34
C GLY A 477 22.50 31.61 1.54
N PHE A 478 21.68 32.63 1.30
CA PHE A 478 22.12 33.89 0.68
C PHE A 478 22.53 34.93 1.73
N ILE A 479 23.53 35.75 1.41
CA ILE A 479 23.95 36.87 2.25
C ILE A 479 24.05 38.15 1.41
N PRO A 480 23.46 39.28 1.87
CA PRO A 480 23.56 40.54 1.16
C PRO A 480 24.98 41.12 1.30
N ILE A 481 25.50 41.77 0.26
CA ILE A 481 26.74 42.54 0.31
C ILE A 481 26.37 44.03 0.40
N GLY A 482 26.31 44.54 1.63
CA GLY A 482 25.85 45.91 1.89
C GLY A 482 24.37 46.12 1.56
N ARG A 483 24.04 47.28 0.97
CA ARG A 483 22.66 47.70 0.63
C ARG A 483 22.41 47.80 -0.89
N SER A 484 23.30 47.28 -1.71
CA SER A 484 23.32 47.51 -3.17
C SER A 484 22.55 46.47 -3.98
N SER A 485 21.70 45.64 -3.36
CA SER A 485 21.08 44.46 -4.01
C SER A 485 22.13 43.54 -4.65
N CYS A 486 23.31 43.44 -4.03
CA CYS A 486 24.33 42.47 -4.35
C CYS A 486 24.26 41.36 -3.31
N PHE A 487 24.38 40.11 -3.75
CA PHE A 487 24.29 38.93 -2.89
C PHE A 487 25.46 38.00 -3.15
N GLY A 488 25.90 37.32 -2.09
CA GLY A 488 26.79 36.17 -2.12
C GLY A 488 26.17 34.96 -1.42
N LEU A 489 26.89 33.85 -1.41
CA LEU A 489 26.48 32.64 -0.71
C LEU A 489 27.12 32.57 0.67
N LYS A 490 26.36 32.16 1.69
CA LYS A 490 26.83 32.02 3.08
C LYS A 490 28.04 31.09 3.18
N LYS A 491 28.07 30.00 2.40
CA LYS A 491 29.20 29.06 2.35
C LYS A 491 30.53 29.71 1.95
N TRP A 492 30.51 30.86 1.29
CA TRP A 492 31.75 31.55 0.89
C TRP A 492 32.47 32.19 2.06
N GLU A 493 31.82 32.48 3.18
CA GLU A 493 32.50 33.05 4.37
C GLU A 493 33.50 32.08 4.98
N THR A 494 33.36 30.77 4.73
CA THR A 494 34.28 29.74 5.22
C THR A 494 35.28 29.25 4.16
N ILE A 495 35.09 29.63 2.89
CA ILE A 495 35.86 29.07 1.76
C ILE A 495 36.69 30.16 1.08
N ILE A 496 36.19 31.41 1.03
CA ILE A 496 36.87 32.53 0.38
C ILE A 496 37.53 33.39 1.45
N GLU A 497 38.84 33.57 1.35
CA GLU A 497 39.59 34.45 2.25
C GLU A 497 39.07 35.89 2.17
N ASN A 498 39.00 36.58 3.31
CA ASN A 498 38.55 37.97 3.40
C ASN A 498 37.13 38.21 2.83
N PHE A 499 36.27 37.19 2.85
CA PHE A 499 34.87 37.32 2.44
C PHE A 499 33.92 37.35 3.64
N LYS A 500 33.12 38.42 3.73
CA LYS A 500 32.09 38.57 4.77
C LYS A 500 30.83 39.23 4.24
N GLY A 501 29.70 38.60 4.50
CA GLY A 501 28.38 39.10 4.18
C GLY A 501 27.93 40.22 5.12
N GLY A 502 26.79 40.83 4.80
CA GLY A 502 26.19 41.89 5.60
C GLY A 502 26.64 43.31 5.23
N THR A 503 26.15 44.25 6.03
CA THR A 503 26.49 45.67 5.98
C THR A 503 27.75 45.96 6.79
N ILE A 504 28.34 47.15 6.60
CA ILE A 504 29.45 47.62 7.44
C ILE A 504 29.08 47.54 8.92
N ARG A 505 27.83 47.82 9.28
CA ARG A 505 27.35 47.74 10.67
C ARG A 505 27.37 46.32 11.20
N ASP A 506 26.93 45.35 10.40
CA ASP A 506 26.97 43.94 10.78
C ASP A 506 28.42 43.49 11.04
N ILE A 507 29.34 43.85 10.14
CA ILE A 507 30.77 43.52 10.24
C ILE A 507 31.40 44.14 11.49
N VAL A 508 31.14 45.43 11.75
CA VAL A 508 31.67 46.12 12.94
C VAL A 508 31.05 45.57 14.21
N LYS A 509 29.75 45.27 14.20
CA LYS A 509 29.08 44.68 15.35
C LYS A 509 29.71 43.35 15.73
N GLU A 510 29.91 42.47 14.75
CA GLU A 510 30.56 41.17 14.96
C GLU A 510 31.99 41.35 15.48
N TYR A 511 32.78 42.24 14.88
CA TYR A 511 34.14 42.54 15.34
C TYR A 511 34.19 42.98 16.81
N LEU A 512 33.28 43.84 17.23
CA LEU A 512 33.21 44.33 18.61
C LEU A 512 32.55 43.33 19.57
N GLN A 513 31.83 42.33 19.06
CA GLN A 513 31.13 41.33 19.87
C GLN A 513 32.13 40.46 20.64
N ASP A 514 33.28 40.18 20.05
CA ASP A 514 34.32 39.32 20.62
C ASP A 514 35.37 40.07 21.45
N LEU A 515 35.20 41.39 21.61
CA LEU A 515 36.15 42.27 22.29
C LEU A 515 35.54 42.86 23.56
N ASP A 516 36.29 42.81 24.66
CA ASP A 516 35.85 43.36 25.96
C ASP A 516 35.95 44.88 26.01
N ASN A 517 36.88 45.46 25.25
CA ASN A 517 37.15 46.89 25.23
C ASN A 517 36.67 47.55 23.94
N PRO A 518 36.23 48.82 23.98
CA PRO A 518 35.89 49.55 22.76
C PRO A 518 37.14 49.71 21.89
N GLN A 519 36.94 49.75 20.58
CA GLN A 519 38.05 49.80 19.62
C GLN A 519 38.17 51.19 19.01
N SER A 520 39.41 51.59 18.70
CA SER A 520 39.64 52.83 17.98
C SER A 520 39.04 52.74 16.58
N LEU A 521 38.54 53.87 16.05
CA LEU A 521 38.02 53.92 14.69
C LEU A 521 39.06 53.48 13.65
N THR A 522 40.36 53.65 13.93
CA THR A 522 41.46 53.18 13.09
C THR A 522 41.47 51.65 13.01
N GLU A 523 41.41 50.96 14.15
CA GLU A 523 41.38 49.48 14.17
C GLU A 523 40.11 48.93 13.53
N ILE A 524 38.97 49.57 13.79
CA ILE A 524 37.70 49.21 13.14
C ILE A 524 37.81 49.40 11.62
N THR A 525 38.43 50.49 11.17
CA THR A 525 38.63 50.75 9.74
C THR A 525 39.54 49.69 9.12
N LYS A 526 40.66 49.35 9.76
CA LYS A 526 41.57 48.31 9.32
C LYS A 526 40.86 46.96 9.16
N TYR A 527 40.04 46.57 10.13
CA TYR A 527 39.25 45.34 10.07
C TYR A 527 38.22 45.38 8.94
N VAL A 528 37.43 46.45 8.82
CA VAL A 528 36.39 46.57 7.78
C VAL A 528 36.99 46.57 6.37
N LEU A 529 38.15 47.19 6.17
CA LEU A 529 38.81 47.29 4.86
C LEU A 529 39.22 45.92 4.29
N GLN A 530 39.45 44.90 5.13
CA GLN A 530 39.68 43.52 4.69
C GLN A 530 38.51 43.01 3.83
N TYR A 531 37.28 43.37 4.20
CA TYR A 531 36.05 42.89 3.55
C TYR A 531 35.41 43.92 2.62
N ARG A 532 35.70 45.21 2.81
CA ARG A 532 35.11 46.35 2.08
C ARG A 532 36.20 47.35 1.69
N PRO A 533 37.09 47.02 0.74
CA PRO A 533 38.28 47.84 0.44
C PRO A 533 37.96 49.26 -0.06
N ASN A 534 36.77 49.46 -0.63
CA ASN A 534 36.35 50.75 -1.22
C ASN A 534 35.66 51.71 -0.22
N THR A 535 35.73 51.45 1.09
CA THR A 535 35.20 52.37 2.12
C THR A 535 36.32 53.18 2.77
N ASN A 536 35.98 54.04 3.74
CA ASN A 536 36.97 54.79 4.52
C ASN A 536 36.43 55.09 5.93
N SER A 537 37.34 55.46 6.83
CA SER A 537 37.06 55.76 8.24
C SER A 537 35.91 56.75 8.44
N LYS A 538 35.86 57.84 7.65
CA LYS A 538 34.79 58.85 7.71
C LYS A 538 33.43 58.25 7.32
N SER A 539 33.40 57.42 6.27
CA SER A 539 32.19 56.76 5.81
C SER A 539 31.68 55.74 6.84
N ILE A 540 32.59 54.93 7.39
CA ILE A 540 32.28 53.97 8.46
C ILE A 540 31.68 54.69 9.66
N LEU A 541 32.37 55.69 10.21
CA LEU A 541 31.89 56.45 11.37
C LEU A 541 30.51 57.06 11.12
N THR A 542 30.32 57.70 9.96
CA THR A 542 29.03 58.29 9.58
C THR A 542 27.94 57.22 9.51
N ASN A 543 28.26 56.03 8.98
CA ASN A 543 27.31 54.93 8.83
C ASN A 543 26.87 54.38 10.19
N LEU A 544 27.82 54.21 11.12
CA LEU A 544 27.57 53.74 12.50
C LEU A 544 26.73 54.76 13.27
N LYS A 545 27.08 56.06 13.21
CA LYS A 545 26.31 57.14 13.87
C LYS A 545 24.90 57.33 13.31
N SER A 546 24.68 56.98 12.04
CA SER A 546 23.38 57.09 11.39
C SER A 546 22.47 55.88 11.66
N GLU A 547 22.79 55.05 12.65
CA GLU A 547 21.98 53.91 13.03
C GLU A 547 20.87 54.30 14.01
N ALA A 548 19.63 53.91 13.70
CA ALA A 548 18.48 54.19 14.56
C ALA A 548 18.30 53.18 15.71
N SER A 549 18.97 52.02 15.65
CA SER A 549 18.86 50.93 16.64
C SER A 549 19.80 51.09 17.83
N ASP A 550 20.48 52.23 17.95
CA ASP A 550 21.33 52.60 19.10
C ASP A 550 22.30 51.47 19.52
N THR A 551 22.86 50.79 18.52
CA THR A 551 23.65 49.56 18.71
C THR A 551 25.09 49.86 19.12
N PHE A 552 25.59 51.04 18.74
CA PHE A 552 26.96 51.47 18.97
C PHE A 552 27.02 52.60 19.99
N VAL A 553 28.02 52.56 20.85
CA VAL A 553 28.34 53.61 21.83
C VAL A 553 29.63 54.28 21.40
N PHE A 554 29.66 55.61 21.44
CA PHE A 554 30.81 56.40 21.01
C PHE A 554 31.50 57.03 22.21
N PHE A 555 32.82 56.97 22.24
CA PHE A 555 33.67 57.53 23.28
C PHE A 555 34.55 58.64 22.72
N GLN A 556 35.19 59.40 23.61
CA GLN A 556 36.25 60.35 23.25
C GLN A 556 37.40 59.63 22.51
N ASN A 557 38.24 60.40 21.82
CA ASN A 557 39.36 59.88 21.02
C ASN A 557 38.97 58.86 19.94
N SER A 558 37.74 58.97 19.42
CA SER A 558 37.22 58.12 18.33
C SER A 558 37.17 56.63 18.64
N PHE A 559 36.91 56.26 19.89
CA PHE A 559 36.62 54.87 20.27
C PHE A 559 35.14 54.52 20.09
N VAL A 560 34.86 53.30 19.67
CA VAL A 560 33.50 52.77 19.44
C VAL A 560 33.34 51.43 20.14
N GLY A 561 32.25 51.29 20.90
CA GLY A 561 31.83 50.05 21.55
C GLY A 561 30.40 49.65 21.17
N LEU A 562 29.92 48.56 21.75
CA LEU A 562 28.55 48.07 21.65
C LEU A 562 27.73 48.51 22.85
N LYS A 563 26.50 48.92 22.60
CA LYS A 563 25.55 49.24 23.67
C LYS A 563 25.20 47.97 24.45
N GLY A 564 25.19 48.06 25.77
CA GLY A 564 24.90 46.94 26.68
C GLY A 564 26.14 46.19 27.20
N LYS A 565 27.33 46.46 26.66
CA LYS A 565 28.59 46.01 27.27
C LYS A 565 29.06 46.97 28.35
N LYS A 566 29.71 46.44 29.39
CA LYS A 566 30.34 47.23 30.45
C LYS A 566 31.77 47.55 30.04
N TYR A 567 32.12 48.83 30.12
CA TYR A 567 33.44 49.33 29.74
C TYR A 567 34.10 50.04 30.93
N SER A 568 35.43 50.01 30.99
CA SER A 568 36.20 50.70 32.01
C SER A 568 35.94 52.22 31.99
N SER A 569 35.97 52.85 33.17
CA SER A 569 35.72 54.29 33.36
C SER A 569 36.75 55.19 32.64
N ILE A 570 37.88 54.63 32.21
CA ILE A 570 38.87 55.33 31.38
C ILE A 570 38.29 55.76 30.02
N TYR A 571 37.24 55.09 29.55
CA TYR A 571 36.57 55.42 28.29
C TYR A 571 35.44 56.42 28.54
N ILE A 572 35.74 57.69 28.29
CA ILE A 572 34.78 58.78 28.48
C ILE A 572 33.76 58.77 27.35
N LEU A 573 32.49 58.58 27.70
CA LEU A 573 31.37 58.63 26.77
C LEU A 573 31.32 59.98 26.03
N LEU A 574 31.16 59.94 24.72
CA LEU A 574 30.94 61.13 23.93
C LEU A 574 29.45 61.52 24.09
N PRO A 575 29.13 62.65 24.74
CA PRO A 575 27.73 63.04 24.90
C PRO A 575 27.10 63.24 23.53
N GLU A 576 25.94 62.60 23.30
CA GLU A 576 25.14 62.86 22.11
C GLU A 576 24.75 64.34 22.12
N LYS A 577 25.40 65.14 21.28
CA LYS A 577 24.81 66.42 20.89
C LYS A 577 23.57 66.07 20.08
N ALA A 578 22.40 66.17 20.71
CA ALA A 578 21.14 66.19 19.99
C ALA A 578 21.19 67.36 19.00
N VAL A 579 21.54 67.07 17.75
CA VAL A 579 21.34 68.03 16.67
C VAL A 579 19.83 68.12 16.52
N LYS A 580 19.22 69.17 17.10
CA LYS A 580 17.78 69.44 16.94
C LYS A 580 17.50 69.50 15.44
N LYS A 581 16.94 68.42 14.89
CA LYS A 581 16.56 68.37 13.48
C LYS A 581 15.39 69.32 13.32
N ARG A 582 15.51 70.26 12.39
CA ARG A 582 14.40 71.13 12.01
C ARG A 582 13.19 70.26 11.66
N THR A 583 12.03 70.57 12.22
CA THR A 583 10.75 70.00 11.83
C THR A 583 10.46 70.33 10.36
N TRP A 584 9.46 69.66 9.77
CA TRP A 584 9.04 70.02 8.41
C TRP A 584 8.64 71.50 8.32
N GLN A 585 7.94 72.00 9.34
CA GLN A 585 7.50 73.39 9.43
C GLN A 585 8.68 74.37 9.57
N GLU A 586 9.63 74.09 10.46
CA GLU A 586 10.83 74.91 10.64
C GLU A 586 11.68 74.98 9.35
N ASN A 587 11.74 73.90 8.55
CA ASN A 587 12.42 73.93 7.26
C ASN A 587 11.63 74.68 6.18
N TYR A 588 10.30 74.55 6.20
CA TYR A 588 9.40 75.26 5.29
C TYR A 588 9.51 76.77 5.50
N GLU A 589 9.40 77.23 6.75
CA GLU A 589 9.53 78.65 7.12
C GLU A 589 10.92 79.20 6.80
N ALA A 590 11.98 78.43 7.09
CA ALA A 590 13.33 78.82 6.71
C ALA A 590 13.50 78.95 5.19
N LEU A 591 12.82 78.10 4.40
CA LEU A 591 12.81 78.22 2.94
C LEU A 591 12.03 79.44 2.46
N VAL A 592 10.85 79.72 3.04
CA VAL A 592 10.06 80.93 2.75
C VAL A 592 10.91 82.18 2.98
N ASN A 593 11.53 82.28 4.15
CA ASN A 593 12.32 83.44 4.53
C ASN A 593 13.53 83.61 3.61
N PHE A 594 14.23 82.51 3.30
CA PHE A 594 15.35 82.54 2.37
C PHE A 594 14.93 83.10 0.99
N ILE A 595 13.81 82.62 0.44
CA ILE A 595 13.31 83.09 -0.87
C ILE A 595 12.90 84.56 -0.81
N LYS A 596 12.23 85.00 0.26
CA LYS A 596 11.85 86.40 0.45
C LYS A 596 13.06 87.33 0.54
N GLU A 597 14.07 86.95 1.31
CA GLU A 597 15.25 87.77 1.56
C GLU A 597 16.20 87.83 0.35
N ASN A 598 16.33 86.72 -0.39
CA ASN A 598 17.32 86.60 -1.46
C ASN A 598 16.72 86.74 -2.87
N GLY A 599 15.39 86.80 -3.00
CA GLY A 599 14.68 86.88 -4.28
C GLY A 599 14.91 85.68 -5.20
N ARG A 600 15.42 84.57 -4.66
CA ARG A 600 15.79 83.37 -5.41
C ARG A 600 15.74 82.13 -4.54
N ARG A 601 15.83 80.97 -5.19
CA ARG A 601 15.93 79.67 -4.52
C ARG A 601 17.38 79.36 -4.12
N PRO A 602 17.59 78.53 -3.10
CA PRO A 602 18.91 78.04 -2.76
C PRO A 602 19.43 77.07 -3.82
N PHE A 603 20.73 77.12 -4.10
CA PHE A 603 21.46 76.26 -5.03
C PHE A 603 22.46 75.36 -4.30
N SER A 604 22.86 74.26 -4.95
CA SER A 604 23.91 73.38 -4.42
C SER A 604 25.29 74.05 -4.34
N SER A 605 25.52 75.10 -5.13
CA SER A 605 26.76 75.87 -5.22
C SER A 605 26.79 77.12 -4.35
N ASP A 606 25.76 77.37 -3.53
CA ASP A 606 25.74 78.50 -2.62
C ASP A 606 26.89 78.44 -1.61
N LYS A 607 27.50 79.60 -1.29
CA LYS A 607 28.58 79.67 -0.29
C LYS A 607 28.07 79.55 1.14
N ASP A 608 26.80 79.88 1.37
CA ASP A 608 26.16 79.78 2.67
C ASP A 608 25.69 78.34 2.95
N SER A 609 26.14 77.82 4.10
CA SER A 609 25.77 76.50 4.60
C SER A 609 24.26 76.33 4.80
N GLN A 610 23.53 77.37 5.18
CA GLN A 610 22.07 77.32 5.36
C GLN A 610 21.35 77.14 4.02
N ALA A 611 21.76 77.87 2.98
CA ALA A 611 21.25 77.71 1.62
C ALA A 611 21.43 76.27 1.11
N ILE A 612 22.63 75.69 1.27
CA ILE A 612 22.88 74.30 0.85
C ILE A 612 21.96 73.30 1.58
N ILE A 613 21.71 73.52 2.88
CA ILE A 613 20.80 72.67 3.68
C ILE A 613 19.38 72.76 3.12
N LEU A 614 18.88 73.96 2.82
CA LEU A 614 17.56 74.16 2.24
C LEU A 614 17.44 73.55 0.84
N TYR A 615 18.47 73.68 -0.01
CA TYR A 615 18.51 73.02 -1.32
C TYR A 615 18.39 71.49 -1.22
N ARG A 616 19.12 70.87 -0.27
CA ARG A 616 19.02 69.43 -0.01
C ARG A 616 17.63 69.06 0.48
N TRP A 617 17.04 69.87 1.35
CA TRP A 617 15.68 69.66 1.84
C TRP A 617 14.65 69.71 0.71
N ILE A 618 14.74 70.69 -0.22
CA ILE A 618 13.90 70.76 -1.43
C ILE A 618 14.00 69.46 -2.24
N SER A 619 15.22 68.97 -2.47
CA SER A 619 15.46 67.74 -3.25
C SER A 619 14.84 66.51 -2.59
N VAL A 620 14.93 66.42 -1.26
CA VAL A 620 14.28 65.36 -0.47
C VAL A 620 12.76 65.45 -0.57
N GLN A 621 12.17 66.64 -0.42
CA GLN A 621 10.72 66.83 -0.52
C GLN A 621 10.18 66.46 -1.91
N LYS A 622 10.87 66.86 -3.00
CA LYS A 622 10.50 66.45 -4.37
C LYS A 622 10.43 64.92 -4.51
N ASN A 623 11.40 64.19 -3.97
CA ASN A 623 11.41 62.74 -4.02
C ASN A 623 10.31 62.11 -3.13
N LEU A 624 10.07 62.64 -1.93
CA LEU A 624 9.00 62.16 -1.06
C LEU A 624 7.61 62.37 -1.67
N ILE A 625 7.37 63.52 -2.31
CA ILE A 625 6.13 63.82 -3.04
C ILE A 625 5.94 62.87 -4.22
N LYS A 626 7.00 62.63 -5.02
CA LYS A 626 6.95 61.67 -6.14
C LYS A 626 6.54 60.26 -5.69
N ASN A 627 6.93 59.86 -4.49
CA ASN A 627 6.62 58.54 -3.92
C ASN A 627 5.35 58.53 -3.04
N GLY A 628 4.57 59.62 -2.99
CA GLY A 628 3.32 59.69 -2.23
C GLY A 628 3.49 59.66 -0.70
N ARG A 629 4.67 60.02 -0.17
CA ARG A 629 5.01 59.91 1.26
C ARG A 629 4.88 61.23 2.04
N VAL A 630 4.18 62.21 1.49
CA VAL A 630 3.96 63.53 2.12
C VAL A 630 2.46 63.77 2.22
N PRO A 631 1.93 64.23 3.37
CA PRO A 631 0.53 64.63 3.50
C PRO A 631 0.12 65.64 2.42
N ILE A 632 -1.13 65.56 1.96
CA ILE A 632 -1.65 66.38 0.87
C ILE A 632 -1.50 67.89 1.16
N GLU A 633 -1.73 68.31 2.40
CA GLU A 633 -1.58 69.70 2.85
C GLU A 633 -0.14 70.22 2.69
N ARG A 634 0.84 69.44 3.15
CA ARG A 634 2.28 69.77 3.01
C ARG A 634 2.74 69.77 1.56
N LYS A 635 2.16 68.89 0.73
CA LYS A 635 2.42 68.87 -0.71
C LYS A 635 1.94 70.16 -1.38
N LYS A 636 0.74 70.64 -1.04
CA LYS A 636 0.21 71.92 -1.56
C LYS A 636 1.11 73.10 -1.18
N LEU A 637 1.40 73.25 0.12
CA LEU A 637 2.29 74.29 0.63
C LEU A 637 3.67 74.28 -0.05
N PHE A 638 4.29 73.11 -0.18
CA PHE A 638 5.59 73.00 -0.85
C PHE A 638 5.52 73.34 -2.35
N GLN A 639 4.44 72.96 -3.04
CA GLN A 639 4.24 73.29 -4.45
C GLN A 639 4.01 74.79 -4.67
N GLU A 640 3.26 75.45 -3.77
CA GLU A 640 3.04 76.90 -3.82
C GLU A 640 4.37 77.66 -3.77
N ILE A 641 5.26 77.33 -2.83
CA ILE A 641 6.58 77.97 -2.73
C ILE A 641 7.46 77.68 -3.95
N ILE A 642 7.50 76.42 -4.41
CA ILE A 642 8.36 76.04 -5.54
C ILE A 642 7.86 76.60 -6.87
N ASN A 643 6.62 77.12 -6.91
CA ASN A 643 6.03 77.76 -8.07
C ASN A 643 6.01 79.30 -7.96
N MET A 644 6.41 79.89 -6.83
CA MET A 644 6.73 81.32 -6.76
C MET A 644 7.99 81.57 -7.60
N ASN A 645 7.87 82.43 -8.61
CA ASN A 645 8.96 82.81 -9.51
C ASN A 645 10.04 83.59 -8.76
#